data_AF-A0A9P1I2K6-F1
#
_entry.id   AF-A0A9P1I2K6-F1
#
_cell.length_a   1.000
_cell.length_b   1.000
_cell.length_c   1.000
_cell.angle_alpha   90.00
_cell.angle_beta   90.00
_cell.angle_gamma   90.00
#
_symmetry.space_group_name_H-M   'P 1'
#
loop_
_entity.id
_entity.type
_entity.pdbx_description
1 polymer ?
#
loop_
_entity_poly.entity_id
_entity_poly.type
_entity_poly.pdbx_seq_one_letter_code
_entity_poly.pdbx_strand_id
1 'polypeptide(L)'
;MSGVETPLLLIAIPDGHTTTPAVSKESQKVATGPSTTGSSNAGLEIYNAIDAQGLIVRELKAKDAKSQATKDAIAKLLELKKQYKEVTGTDHKPGNPPASQAPVAASSTSSNSALDIYNAIDAQGLLVRELKGKDAKSQATKDAIAKLLELKKQYKEVTGSDHKPGNPPASPTPAVAASPKSSNSALDIYNAIDAQGLILKKQYKEATGTDHKPGNPPASQTPAPVSSSSSNTSPLDVYNDIEKQGNIVRDLKSKDAKSQATKDAIAKLLELKKQYKELTGADHKPGNPPVASAPPISNNNDDLSKQIDAQGLIVRDLKSKDAKSQETKDAIAKLLALKKQYKESTGSDYKPAPSPAAAAVPSTPVSAPTSSIDENALLKEIEDQGAIVREAKSKDPKSQESADAINKLLALKANFKKTYVVMTRIAILVQIFIFFNFVTTINCEGFFDEVFQRINIQEGTACYRLLNGTDQFGCHGTSKNENGLLVEIKNEQGIFENIGKCFKNIYPDYDGMFWLLLPVEMIKKNTVAIIKTSNCIAGLVLYNEKVFNIDDSIEASHDSECPNRLSDFYKDPAKNINSKGAILPEGLRDIHWDLQMVFIDNSTEIEVLKKCYSLFNQPISGGTISHPYCGMSFKLSNAAAGNSDICYRRGIDAMNSLQISLDTNGQNNAPCIPLVGYNIFGLPIGLSTLANFSREPTYMVLASRMDSFGVIADVSPGEISVITSLIAMISAARSIGTNFENWSKASKKSNKYLMFSTFNGESFDYIGSSATVHLMRNSEFPLPILNITQLRNINLQQIEYVVEVQQLGSSKNKKLYAHVDKKRYSNKKEEIDGILKRIRESLVQDGYTINMSIENVTPPSSWHSFAKFDENVQNLVIAPFDETYEYGRFNSMLDKNTWNDENKNKVKKEIEAVSNSILSTAAQYVGLENATKVDEKLIDILFECMIVSRNWFDCDFFKKLNGGRYEFIGQTYSMQSKSTYIGVGGNNPLRFILHWLYIFALGSDRETLNVKDGKSCMHLSENQAVYSYDWQPNPYTGNFSCYRSSVRFNQLQSPAFDIEGYSIKNNRTYSTWTESVYTIDSIKLFIMEDSSFDYIMLILAIFVFILSIFSITRCKEDTFIIDEGEQLAESGEPL
;
A
#
# COMPACT_ATOMS: atom_id res chain seq x y z
N MET A 1 14.55 42.46 44.99
CA MET A 1 13.23 43.12 45.09
C MET A 1 13.31 44.52 44.48
N SER A 2 12.69 44.70 43.32
CA SER A 2 12.08 45.97 42.89
C SER A 2 11.13 45.61 41.75
N GLY A 3 9.83 45.51 42.05
CA GLY A 3 8.85 45.08 41.06
C GLY A 3 8.52 46.21 40.09
N VAL A 4 8.63 45.93 38.79
CA VAL A 4 7.94 46.67 37.73
C VAL A 4 7.29 45.61 36.85
N GLU A 5 5.97 45.59 36.82
CA GLU A 5 5.20 44.70 35.97
C GLU A 5 5.19 45.25 34.53
N THR A 6 5.54 44.41 33.55
CA THR A 6 5.26 44.65 32.13
C THR A 6 4.23 43.63 31.65
N PRO A 7 3.16 44.06 30.97
CA PRO A 7 2.00 43.20 30.73
C PRO A 7 2.28 42.11 29.69
N LEU A 8 1.88 40.88 30.00
CA LEU A 8 1.74 39.80 29.03
C LEU A 8 0.66 40.16 28.00
N LEU A 9 1.06 40.35 26.74
CA LEU A 9 0.12 40.54 25.64
C LEU A 9 -0.44 39.19 25.17
N LEU A 10 -1.47 38.69 25.87
CA LEU A 10 -2.28 37.57 25.40
C LEU A 10 -3.04 37.96 24.12
N ILE A 11 -2.54 37.54 22.97
CA ILE A 11 -3.24 37.66 21.69
C ILE A 11 -4.23 36.50 21.56
N ALA A 12 -5.51 36.80 21.74
CA ALA A 12 -6.58 35.87 21.42
C ALA A 12 -6.70 35.68 19.89
N ILE A 13 -6.69 34.44 19.43
CA ILE A 13 -7.05 34.08 18.05
C ILE A 13 -8.58 33.87 18.04
N PRO A 14 -9.35 34.57 17.18
CA PRO A 14 -10.80 34.40 17.12
C PRO A 14 -11.19 33.13 16.35
N ASP A 15 -11.92 32.23 17.00
CA ASP A 15 -12.52 31.06 16.36
C ASP A 15 -13.59 31.46 15.34
N GLY A 16 -13.38 31.05 14.08
CA GLY A 16 -14.22 31.39 12.94
C GLY A 16 -15.53 30.61 12.85
N HIS A 17 -16.47 30.81 13.77
CA HIS A 17 -17.86 30.34 13.63
C HIS A 17 -18.83 31.50 13.33
N THR A 18 -18.94 31.87 12.05
CA THR A 18 -20.01 32.79 11.59
C THR A 18 -21.29 32.03 11.29
N THR A 19 -22.33 32.30 12.07
CA THR A 19 -23.69 31.81 11.86
C THR A 19 -24.39 32.51 10.69
N THR A 20 -25.38 31.82 10.11
CA THR A 20 -26.18 32.23 8.95
C THR A 20 -27.03 33.49 9.17
N PRO A 21 -27.07 34.45 8.23
CA PRO A 21 -28.15 35.42 8.11
C PRO A 21 -29.37 34.82 7.40
N ALA A 22 -30.58 35.23 7.82
CA ALA A 22 -31.84 34.76 7.25
C ALA A 22 -32.19 35.45 5.91
N VAL A 23 -32.88 34.73 5.02
CA VAL A 23 -33.46 35.28 3.78
C VAL A 23 -34.98 35.36 3.91
N SER A 24 -35.52 36.54 3.62
CA SER A 24 -36.96 36.86 3.60
C SER A 24 -37.66 36.33 2.34
N LYS A 25 -38.98 36.13 2.42
CA LYS A 25 -39.83 35.59 1.34
C LYS A 25 -40.44 36.67 0.43
N GLU A 26 -40.80 36.18 -0.77
CA GLU A 26 -41.93 36.60 -1.64
C GLU A 26 -41.90 37.96 -2.37
N SER A 27 -41.95 37.90 -3.70
CA SER A 27 -43.15 38.31 -4.48
C SER A 27 -43.08 37.88 -5.97
N GLN A 28 -44.19 38.01 -6.69
CA GLN A 28 -44.53 37.28 -7.95
C GLN A 28 -44.93 38.23 -9.12
N LYS A 29 -45.03 37.67 -10.35
CA LYS A 29 -45.84 38.13 -11.53
C LYS A 29 -45.34 39.39 -12.31
N VAL A 30 -45.63 39.64 -13.61
CA VAL A 30 -46.23 38.82 -14.72
C VAL A 30 -45.87 39.37 -16.13
N ALA A 31 -45.59 38.43 -17.05
CA ALA A 31 -45.91 38.28 -18.50
C ALA A 31 -46.08 39.43 -19.53
N THR A 32 -45.74 39.10 -20.80
CA THR A 32 -46.53 39.39 -22.03
C THR A 32 -46.09 38.46 -23.19
N GLY A 33 -47.01 38.06 -24.09
CA GLY A 33 -46.76 37.39 -25.38
C GLY A 33 -47.37 38.20 -26.53
N PRO A 34 -47.86 37.64 -27.67
CA PRO A 34 -47.79 36.25 -28.16
C PRO A 34 -47.46 36.11 -29.68
N SER A 35 -47.36 34.88 -30.22
CA SER A 35 -47.80 34.51 -31.59
C SER A 35 -47.75 32.99 -31.83
N THR A 36 -48.55 32.48 -32.77
CA THR A 36 -49.03 31.08 -32.84
C THR A 36 -48.74 30.35 -34.15
N THR A 37 -48.61 29.00 -34.11
CA THR A 37 -49.18 28.04 -35.11
C THR A 37 -48.91 26.56 -34.75
N GLY A 38 -49.87 25.67 -35.04
CA GLY A 38 -49.55 24.30 -35.52
C GLY A 38 -49.52 23.11 -34.54
N SER A 39 -50.69 22.68 -34.04
CA SER A 39 -50.91 21.45 -33.24
C SER A 39 -50.11 20.19 -33.67
N SER A 40 -49.27 19.65 -32.80
CA SER A 40 -48.75 18.26 -32.88
C SER A 40 -48.19 17.66 -31.56
N ASN A 41 -48.27 18.35 -30.41
CA ASN A 41 -47.46 17.99 -29.21
C ASN A 41 -48.23 17.73 -27.89
N ALA A 42 -49.56 17.87 -27.85
CA ALA A 42 -50.33 17.82 -26.59
C ALA A 42 -50.12 16.53 -25.77
N GLY A 43 -50.03 15.37 -26.41
CA GLY A 43 -49.78 14.09 -25.73
C GLY A 43 -48.40 14.01 -25.07
N LEU A 44 -47.37 14.57 -25.72
CA LEU A 44 -45.98 14.58 -25.21
C LEU A 44 -45.80 15.62 -24.09
N GLU A 45 -46.48 16.76 -24.18
CA GLU A 45 -46.49 17.77 -23.11
C GLU A 45 -47.13 17.22 -21.82
N ILE A 46 -48.28 16.53 -21.94
CA ILE A 46 -48.91 15.88 -20.77
C ILE A 46 -48.05 14.71 -20.26
N TYR A 47 -47.37 13.96 -21.14
CA TYR A 47 -46.43 12.91 -20.74
C TYR A 47 -45.33 13.46 -19.81
N ASN A 48 -44.64 14.52 -20.25
CA ASN A 48 -43.58 15.15 -19.48
C ASN A 48 -44.11 15.76 -18.15
N ALA A 49 -45.33 16.30 -18.15
CA ALA A 49 -45.98 16.80 -16.94
C ALA A 49 -46.29 15.69 -15.92
N ILE A 50 -46.66 14.49 -16.37
CA ILE A 50 -46.90 13.33 -15.49
C ILE A 50 -45.61 12.86 -14.83
N ASP A 51 -44.52 12.72 -15.58
CA ASP A 51 -43.25 12.25 -15.01
C ASP A 51 -42.65 13.29 -14.03
N ALA A 52 -42.73 14.59 -14.34
CA ALA A 52 -42.35 15.67 -13.43
C ALA A 52 -43.18 15.67 -12.13
N GLN A 53 -44.51 15.62 -12.24
CA GLN A 53 -45.40 15.51 -11.07
C GLN A 53 -45.17 14.19 -10.29
N GLY A 54 -44.78 13.12 -10.98
CA GLY A 54 -44.42 11.83 -10.40
C GLY A 54 -43.09 11.82 -9.62
N LEU A 55 -42.18 12.78 -9.88
CA LEU A 55 -41.01 13.03 -9.03
C LEU A 55 -41.42 13.78 -7.76
N ILE A 56 -42.23 14.84 -7.89
CA ILE A 56 -42.74 15.61 -6.74
C ILE A 56 -43.50 14.71 -5.76
N VAL A 57 -44.35 13.79 -6.26
CA VAL A 57 -45.05 12.81 -5.40
C VAL A 57 -44.09 11.84 -4.70
N ARG A 58 -42.98 11.45 -5.34
CA ARG A 58 -41.96 10.59 -4.71
C ARG A 58 -41.21 11.33 -3.60
N GLU A 59 -40.81 12.57 -3.86
CA GLU A 59 -40.12 13.42 -2.87
C GLU A 59 -41.01 13.75 -1.66
N LEU A 60 -42.26 14.16 -1.90
CA LEU A 60 -43.21 14.47 -0.83
C LEU A 60 -43.60 13.22 -0.01
N LYS A 61 -43.76 12.05 -0.64
CA LYS A 61 -43.98 10.78 0.09
C LYS A 61 -42.78 10.37 0.96
N ALA A 62 -41.55 10.67 0.53
CA ALA A 62 -40.36 10.42 1.33
C ALA A 62 -40.22 11.37 2.53
N LYS A 63 -40.82 12.58 2.45
CA LYS A 63 -40.85 13.56 3.54
C LYS A 63 -42.01 13.33 4.53
N ASP A 64 -43.25 13.27 4.04
CA ASP A 64 -44.42 12.83 4.82
C ASP A 64 -45.52 12.28 3.89
N ALA A 65 -45.71 10.97 3.95
CA ALA A 65 -46.72 10.24 3.15
C ALA A 65 -48.19 10.56 3.50
N LYS A 66 -48.48 11.19 4.65
CA LYS A 66 -49.84 11.49 5.14
C LYS A 66 -50.21 12.97 5.03
N SER A 67 -49.25 13.86 4.78
CA SER A 67 -49.48 15.30 4.66
C SER A 67 -50.53 15.65 3.59
N GLN A 68 -51.20 16.80 3.76
CA GLN A 68 -52.15 17.28 2.76
C GLN A 68 -51.47 17.59 1.42
N ALA A 69 -50.26 18.17 1.45
CA ALA A 69 -49.46 18.41 0.25
C ALA A 69 -49.17 17.13 -0.55
N THR A 70 -48.88 16.01 0.13
CA THR A 70 -48.72 14.70 -0.53
C THR A 70 -50.03 14.21 -1.17
N LYS A 71 -51.19 14.39 -0.51
CA LYS A 71 -52.50 14.02 -1.07
C LYS A 71 -52.85 14.86 -2.30
N ASP A 72 -52.64 16.17 -2.22
CA ASP A 72 -52.93 17.11 -3.32
C ASP A 72 -52.01 16.84 -4.53
N ALA A 73 -50.73 16.55 -4.29
CA ALA A 73 -49.79 16.17 -5.34
C ALA A 73 -50.15 14.85 -6.02
N ILE A 74 -50.69 13.87 -5.28
CA ILE A 74 -51.20 12.60 -5.82
C ILE A 74 -52.48 12.84 -6.64
N ALA A 75 -53.41 13.66 -6.16
CA ALA A 75 -54.63 14.01 -6.88
C ALA A 75 -54.30 14.65 -8.23
N LYS A 76 -53.37 15.62 -8.25
CA LYS A 76 -52.88 16.25 -9.49
C LYS A 76 -52.18 15.27 -10.44
N LEU A 77 -51.44 14.28 -9.92
CA LEU A 77 -50.82 13.23 -10.73
C LEU A 77 -51.86 12.30 -11.37
N LEU A 78 -52.94 11.97 -10.66
CA LEU A 78 -54.04 11.16 -11.19
C LEU A 78 -54.81 11.90 -12.29
N GLU A 79 -55.08 13.20 -12.09
CA GLU A 79 -55.76 14.03 -13.08
C GLU A 79 -54.94 14.18 -14.36
N LEU A 80 -53.62 14.44 -14.27
CA LEU A 80 -52.74 14.47 -15.44
C LEU A 80 -52.73 13.13 -16.19
N LYS A 81 -52.71 11.99 -15.47
CA LYS A 81 -52.80 10.65 -16.09
C LYS A 81 -54.15 10.39 -16.76
N LYS A 82 -55.25 10.92 -16.21
CA LYS A 82 -56.57 10.86 -16.84
C LYS A 82 -56.58 11.66 -18.15
N GLN A 83 -56.08 12.90 -18.14
CA GLN A 83 -55.97 13.75 -19.33
C GLN A 83 -55.07 13.12 -20.41
N TYR A 84 -53.95 12.49 -20.02
CA TYR A 84 -53.11 11.75 -20.96
C TYR A 84 -53.84 10.56 -21.61
N LYS A 85 -54.66 9.83 -20.84
CA LYS A 85 -55.48 8.73 -21.38
C LYS A 85 -56.57 9.24 -22.33
N GLU A 86 -57.20 10.36 -22.00
CA GLU A 86 -58.20 11.02 -22.84
C GLU A 86 -57.61 11.54 -24.16
N VAL A 87 -56.38 12.07 -24.13
CA VAL A 87 -55.69 12.63 -25.31
C VAL A 87 -54.98 11.57 -26.17
N THR A 88 -54.42 10.51 -25.58
CA THR A 88 -53.63 9.50 -26.31
C THR A 88 -54.33 8.16 -26.50
N GLY A 89 -55.48 7.94 -25.86
CA GLY A 89 -56.17 6.64 -25.82
C GLY A 89 -55.44 5.55 -25.01
N THR A 90 -54.31 5.86 -24.37
CA THR A 90 -53.45 4.87 -23.69
C THR A 90 -53.11 5.29 -22.25
N ASP A 91 -52.96 4.30 -21.35
CA ASP A 91 -52.49 4.57 -19.99
C ASP A 91 -50.99 4.91 -19.98
N HIS A 92 -50.60 5.92 -19.21
CA HIS A 92 -49.22 6.38 -19.09
C HIS A 92 -48.26 5.30 -18.56
N LYS A 93 -47.30 4.89 -19.39
CA LYS A 93 -46.16 4.02 -19.02
C LYS A 93 -44.88 4.87 -18.86
N PRO A 94 -44.25 4.91 -17.68
CA PRO A 94 -42.99 5.65 -17.48
C PRO A 94 -41.86 5.14 -18.38
N GLY A 95 -41.06 6.05 -18.93
CA GLY A 95 -39.91 5.75 -19.80
C GLY A 95 -40.23 5.37 -21.26
N ASN A 96 -41.45 5.61 -21.75
CA ASN A 96 -41.89 5.23 -23.10
C ASN A 96 -42.88 6.27 -23.69
N PRO A 97 -42.40 7.40 -24.25
CA PRO A 97 -43.23 8.48 -24.79
C PRO A 97 -43.95 8.09 -26.10
N PRO A 98 -45.08 8.75 -26.45
CA PRO A 98 -45.86 8.44 -27.65
C PRO A 98 -45.18 8.89 -28.94
N ALA A 99 -45.19 8.04 -29.98
CA ALA A 99 -44.59 8.30 -31.29
C ALA A 99 -45.64 8.62 -32.38
N SER A 100 -45.29 9.48 -33.33
CA SER A 100 -46.14 9.90 -34.46
C SER A 100 -46.32 8.79 -35.52
N GLN A 101 -47.48 8.72 -36.18
CA GLN A 101 -47.85 7.62 -37.10
C GLN A 101 -48.35 8.09 -38.48
N ALA A 102 -47.99 7.33 -39.53
CA ALA A 102 -48.83 6.77 -40.62
C ALA A 102 -48.01 6.57 -41.93
N PRO A 103 -48.44 5.74 -42.91
CA PRO A 103 -49.56 4.78 -42.96
C PRO A 103 -49.13 3.31 -43.24
N VAL A 104 -50.10 2.42 -43.46
CA VAL A 104 -49.99 0.94 -43.36
C VAL A 104 -50.35 0.23 -44.68
N ALA A 105 -49.80 -0.97 -44.92
CA ALA A 105 -50.37 -1.98 -45.83
C ALA A 105 -50.29 -3.39 -45.20
N ALA A 106 -51.31 -4.23 -45.45
CA ALA A 106 -51.48 -5.59 -44.89
C ALA A 106 -50.78 -6.67 -45.77
N SER A 107 -50.73 -7.98 -45.51
CA SER A 107 -51.63 -8.86 -44.72
C SER A 107 -51.07 -10.28 -44.47
N SER A 108 -51.37 -10.88 -43.30
CA SER A 108 -51.56 -12.35 -43.03
C SER A 108 -50.38 -13.35 -43.29
N THR A 109 -50.33 -14.59 -42.77
CA THR A 109 -51.25 -15.39 -41.91
C THR A 109 -50.49 -16.32 -40.92
N SER A 110 -51.23 -17.11 -40.14
CA SER A 110 -50.86 -18.12 -39.13
C SER A 110 -49.93 -19.29 -39.53
N SER A 111 -49.11 -19.75 -38.56
CA SER A 111 -48.88 -21.19 -38.31
C SER A 111 -48.49 -21.43 -36.84
N ASN A 112 -49.13 -22.39 -36.15
CA ASN A 112 -48.86 -22.70 -34.74
C ASN A 112 -47.49 -23.38 -34.58
N SER A 113 -46.51 -22.73 -33.97
CA SER A 113 -45.25 -23.39 -33.60
C SER A 113 -45.25 -23.85 -32.14
N ALA A 114 -44.46 -24.88 -31.84
CA ALA A 114 -44.24 -25.32 -30.46
C ALA A 114 -43.65 -24.22 -29.56
N LEU A 115 -42.94 -23.25 -30.16
CA LEU A 115 -42.37 -22.09 -29.47
C LEU A 115 -43.44 -21.07 -29.05
N ASP A 116 -44.51 -20.91 -29.83
CA ASP A 116 -45.64 -20.03 -29.46
C ASP A 116 -46.39 -20.58 -28.25
N ILE A 117 -46.62 -21.89 -28.23
CA ILE A 117 -47.24 -22.60 -27.09
C ILE A 117 -46.30 -22.54 -25.86
N TYR A 118 -44.99 -22.67 -26.05
CA TYR A 118 -43.98 -22.49 -25.00
C TYR A 118 -44.10 -21.11 -24.34
N ASN A 119 -44.06 -20.05 -25.14
CA ASN A 119 -44.14 -18.66 -24.67
C ASN A 119 -45.49 -18.37 -23.97
N ALA A 120 -46.60 -18.96 -24.47
CA ALA A 120 -47.90 -18.84 -23.85
C ALA A 120 -47.96 -19.52 -22.46
N ILE A 121 -47.29 -20.66 -22.27
CA ILE A 121 -47.21 -21.35 -20.96
C ILE A 121 -46.46 -20.50 -19.94
N ASP A 122 -45.31 -19.93 -20.28
CA ASP A 122 -44.52 -19.12 -19.35
C ASP A 122 -45.24 -17.82 -18.99
N ALA A 123 -45.88 -17.14 -19.96
CA ALA A 123 -46.71 -15.96 -19.70
C ALA A 123 -47.90 -16.27 -18.77
N GLN A 124 -48.64 -17.35 -19.04
CA GLN A 124 -49.74 -17.81 -18.18
C GLN A 124 -49.24 -18.28 -16.79
N GLY A 125 -48.02 -18.81 -16.72
CA GLY A 125 -47.36 -19.24 -15.49
C GLY A 125 -46.93 -18.08 -14.57
N LEU A 126 -46.62 -16.92 -15.14
CA LEU A 126 -46.42 -15.67 -14.40
C LEU A 126 -47.74 -15.14 -13.84
N LEU A 127 -48.80 -15.10 -14.66
CA LEU A 127 -50.14 -14.67 -14.22
C LEU A 127 -50.66 -15.53 -13.06
N VAL A 128 -50.46 -16.86 -13.10
CA VAL A 128 -50.83 -17.75 -11.97
C VAL A 128 -50.03 -17.44 -10.69
N ARG A 129 -48.75 -17.06 -10.79
CA ARG A 129 -47.96 -16.64 -9.61
C ARG A 129 -48.45 -15.31 -9.04
N GLU A 130 -48.76 -14.35 -9.90
CA GLU A 130 -49.30 -13.05 -9.48
C GLU A 130 -50.68 -13.20 -8.81
N LEU A 131 -51.59 -13.97 -9.40
CA LEU A 131 -52.93 -14.20 -8.85
C LEU A 131 -52.91 -15.03 -7.56
N LYS A 132 -52.05 -16.05 -7.46
CA LYS A 132 -51.83 -16.76 -6.19
C LYS A 132 -51.26 -15.87 -5.08
N GLY A 133 -50.43 -14.89 -5.43
CA GLY A 133 -49.90 -13.90 -4.49
C GLY A 133 -50.95 -12.88 -4.00
N LYS A 134 -52.08 -12.74 -4.72
CA LYS A 134 -53.20 -11.85 -4.35
C LYS A 134 -54.30 -12.61 -3.60
N ASP A 135 -54.82 -13.70 -4.17
CA ASP A 135 -55.71 -14.65 -3.50
C ASP A 135 -55.64 -16.03 -4.17
N ALA A 136 -55.07 -17.00 -3.45
CA ALA A 136 -54.90 -18.37 -3.90
C ALA A 136 -56.21 -19.19 -4.05
N LYS A 137 -57.34 -18.75 -3.47
CA LYS A 137 -58.64 -19.44 -3.51
C LYS A 137 -59.65 -18.81 -4.48
N SER A 138 -59.38 -17.60 -4.98
CA SER A 138 -60.26 -16.89 -5.92
C SER A 138 -60.56 -17.70 -7.19
N GLN A 139 -61.72 -17.45 -7.79
CA GLN A 139 -62.10 -18.11 -9.04
C GLN A 139 -61.13 -17.76 -10.18
N ALA A 140 -60.69 -16.50 -10.26
CA ALA A 140 -59.67 -16.07 -11.24
C ALA A 140 -58.36 -16.86 -11.13
N THR A 141 -57.91 -17.19 -9.91
CA THR A 141 -56.73 -18.06 -9.71
C THR A 141 -56.98 -19.49 -10.20
N LYS A 142 -58.18 -20.06 -9.97
CA LYS A 142 -58.55 -21.41 -10.44
C LYS A 142 -58.62 -21.46 -11.96
N ASP A 143 -59.27 -20.48 -12.59
CA ASP A 143 -59.42 -20.40 -14.05
C ASP A 143 -58.06 -20.22 -14.74
N ALA A 144 -57.19 -19.37 -14.16
CA ALA A 144 -55.83 -19.18 -14.67
C ALA A 144 -54.96 -20.45 -14.55
N ILE A 145 -55.13 -21.26 -13.50
CA ILE A 145 -54.47 -22.56 -13.33
C ILE A 145 -55.00 -23.57 -14.34
N ALA A 146 -56.32 -23.65 -14.54
CA ALA A 146 -56.92 -24.54 -15.53
C ALA A 146 -56.39 -24.25 -16.95
N LYS A 147 -56.33 -22.97 -17.33
CA LYS A 147 -55.76 -22.54 -18.62
C LYS A 147 -54.26 -22.85 -18.74
N LEU A 148 -53.49 -22.76 -17.65
CA LEU A 148 -52.07 -23.15 -17.63
C LEU A 148 -51.87 -24.66 -17.83
N LEU A 149 -52.75 -25.49 -17.25
CA LEU A 149 -52.71 -26.95 -17.42
C LEU A 149 -53.07 -27.36 -18.85
N GLU A 150 -54.09 -26.73 -19.44
CA GLU A 150 -54.50 -26.97 -20.83
C GLU A 150 -53.39 -26.59 -21.82
N LEU A 151 -52.74 -25.43 -21.68
CA LEU A 151 -51.60 -25.06 -22.52
C LEU A 151 -50.43 -26.06 -22.38
N LYS A 152 -50.13 -26.53 -21.17
CA LYS A 152 -49.10 -27.56 -20.95
C LYS A 152 -49.46 -28.92 -21.56
N LYS A 153 -50.74 -29.28 -21.58
CA LYS A 153 -51.23 -30.48 -22.26
C LYS A 153 -51.03 -30.37 -23.77
N GLN A 154 -51.44 -29.25 -24.38
CA GLN A 154 -51.24 -28.98 -25.81
C GLN A 154 -49.75 -28.97 -26.19
N TYR A 155 -48.87 -28.40 -25.36
CA TYR A 155 -47.42 -28.47 -25.57
C TYR A 155 -46.89 -29.90 -25.51
N LYS A 156 -47.38 -30.74 -24.60
CA LYS A 156 -46.98 -32.16 -24.52
C LYS A 156 -47.48 -32.96 -25.73
N GLU A 157 -48.70 -32.69 -26.20
CA GLU A 157 -49.26 -33.31 -27.41
C GLU A 157 -48.46 -32.91 -28.67
N VAL A 158 -48.01 -31.66 -28.78
CA VAL A 158 -47.24 -31.16 -29.94
C VAL A 158 -45.74 -31.53 -29.90
N THR A 159 -45.12 -31.60 -28.71
CA THR A 159 -43.66 -31.83 -28.58
C THR A 159 -43.26 -33.21 -28.05
N GLY A 160 -44.21 -34.03 -27.63
CA GLY A 160 -43.96 -35.30 -26.94
C GLY A 160 -43.32 -35.17 -25.56
N SER A 161 -43.09 -33.95 -25.06
CA SER A 161 -42.31 -33.67 -23.85
C SER A 161 -43.04 -32.74 -22.88
N ASP A 162 -42.83 -32.95 -21.57
CA ASP A 162 -43.34 -32.02 -20.55
C ASP A 162 -42.59 -30.68 -20.58
N HIS A 163 -43.34 -29.57 -20.43
CA HIS A 163 -42.80 -28.22 -20.43
C HIS A 163 -41.81 -27.97 -19.27
N LYS A 164 -40.54 -27.67 -19.62
CA LYS A 164 -39.50 -27.21 -18.68
C LYS A 164 -39.28 -25.69 -18.83
N PRO A 165 -39.47 -24.87 -17.78
CA PRO A 165 -39.21 -23.43 -17.84
C PRO A 165 -37.74 -23.12 -18.14
N GLY A 166 -37.48 -22.08 -18.96
CA GLY A 166 -36.15 -21.63 -19.34
C GLY A 166 -35.42 -22.44 -20.43
N ASN A 167 -36.12 -23.32 -21.17
CA ASN A 167 -35.53 -24.22 -22.16
C ASN A 167 -36.46 -24.46 -23.38
N PRO A 168 -36.58 -23.50 -24.31
CA PRO A 168 -37.50 -23.55 -25.45
C PRO A 168 -37.15 -24.63 -26.50
N PRO A 169 -38.13 -25.12 -27.29
CA PRO A 169 -37.90 -26.13 -28.32
C PRO A 169 -37.16 -25.56 -29.56
N ALA A 170 -36.21 -26.32 -30.08
CA ALA A 170 -35.40 -25.93 -31.25
C ALA A 170 -36.14 -26.15 -32.59
N SER A 171 -35.90 -25.27 -33.56
CA SER A 171 -36.50 -25.33 -34.91
C SER A 171 -35.85 -26.42 -35.79
N PRO A 172 -36.61 -27.08 -36.69
CA PRO A 172 -36.10 -28.18 -37.51
C PRO A 172 -35.36 -27.71 -38.77
N THR A 173 -34.43 -28.53 -39.28
CA THR A 173 -33.80 -28.38 -40.61
C THR A 173 -33.57 -29.79 -41.20
N PRO A 174 -33.69 -30.01 -42.54
CA PRO A 174 -33.89 -31.36 -43.09
C PRO A 174 -32.65 -32.27 -43.10
N ALA A 175 -32.90 -33.58 -43.15
CA ALA A 175 -31.88 -34.62 -43.11
C ALA A 175 -31.36 -35.03 -44.51
N VAL A 176 -30.06 -35.34 -44.60
CA VAL A 176 -29.46 -36.28 -45.56
C VAL A 176 -28.47 -37.18 -44.79
N ALA A 177 -28.26 -38.41 -45.27
CA ALA A 177 -27.92 -39.57 -44.45
C ALA A 177 -26.48 -40.12 -44.61
N ALA A 178 -26.22 -41.16 -43.80
CA ALA A 178 -25.22 -42.22 -43.94
C ALA A 178 -23.79 -42.00 -43.38
N SER A 179 -23.44 -42.84 -42.41
CA SER A 179 -22.09 -43.06 -41.85
C SER A 179 -21.32 -44.13 -42.67
N PRO A 180 -20.04 -44.41 -42.37
CA PRO A 180 -19.75 -45.39 -41.31
C PRO A 180 -18.65 -44.98 -40.30
N LYS A 181 -18.55 -45.77 -39.23
CA LYS A 181 -17.79 -45.52 -37.99
C LYS A 181 -16.28 -45.72 -38.15
N SER A 182 -15.48 -44.92 -37.42
CA SER A 182 -14.23 -45.38 -36.79
C SER A 182 -14.44 -45.52 -35.29
N SER A 183 -13.93 -46.58 -34.69
CA SER A 183 -14.12 -46.92 -33.28
C SER A 183 -13.05 -46.28 -32.40
N ASN A 184 -13.46 -45.38 -31.49
CA ASN A 184 -12.63 -44.97 -30.36
C ASN A 184 -13.06 -45.74 -29.10
N SER A 185 -12.09 -46.09 -28.28
CA SER A 185 -12.19 -46.98 -27.12
C SER A 185 -12.66 -46.24 -25.86
N ALA A 186 -12.97 -47.01 -24.80
CA ALA A 186 -13.31 -46.43 -23.50
C ALA A 186 -12.17 -45.57 -22.89
N LEU A 187 -10.92 -45.79 -23.31
CA LEU A 187 -9.76 -45.00 -22.89
C LEU A 187 -9.76 -43.59 -23.52
N ASP A 188 -10.26 -43.48 -24.75
CA ASP A 188 -10.38 -42.20 -25.46
C ASP A 188 -11.49 -41.32 -24.86
N ILE A 189 -12.53 -41.95 -24.30
CA ILE A 189 -13.59 -41.27 -23.54
C ILE A 189 -13.07 -40.82 -22.16
N TYR A 190 -12.20 -41.60 -21.52
CA TYR A 190 -11.61 -41.24 -20.22
C TYR A 190 -10.78 -39.95 -20.31
N ASN A 191 -9.92 -39.84 -21.33
CA ASN A 191 -9.01 -38.71 -21.50
C ASN A 191 -9.72 -37.40 -21.93
N ALA A 192 -10.95 -37.47 -22.46
CA ALA A 192 -11.73 -36.29 -22.86
C ALA A 192 -12.50 -35.63 -21.70
N ILE A 193 -12.72 -36.34 -20.59
CA ILE A 193 -13.61 -35.89 -19.49
C ILE A 193 -12.96 -34.81 -18.60
N ASP A 194 -11.64 -34.79 -18.47
CA ASP A 194 -10.93 -33.78 -17.67
C ASP A 194 -10.83 -32.39 -18.35
N ALA A 195 -11.30 -32.26 -19.60
CA ALA A 195 -11.22 -31.01 -20.37
C ALA A 195 -12.55 -30.24 -20.52
N GLN A 196 -13.73 -30.87 -20.40
CA GLN A 196 -15.03 -30.19 -20.53
C GLN A 196 -16.29 -31.01 -20.13
N GLY A 197 -17.07 -30.49 -19.17
CA GLY A 197 -18.55 -30.59 -19.20
C GLY A 197 -19.25 -31.80 -18.53
N LEU A 198 -20.32 -31.52 -17.77
CA LEU A 198 -21.16 -32.54 -17.10
C LEU A 198 -21.83 -33.57 -18.03
N ILE A 199 -21.95 -33.30 -19.33
CA ILE A 199 -22.73 -34.12 -20.26
C ILE A 199 -22.08 -35.50 -20.50
N LEU A 200 -20.75 -35.56 -20.61
CA LEU A 200 -20.04 -36.84 -20.81
C LEU A 200 -20.02 -37.72 -19.55
N LYS A 201 -20.09 -37.14 -18.34
CA LYS A 201 -20.21 -37.92 -17.09
C LYS A 201 -21.48 -38.77 -17.06
N LYS A 202 -22.57 -38.28 -17.68
CA LYS A 202 -23.82 -39.05 -17.82
C LYS A 202 -23.64 -40.22 -18.80
N GLN A 203 -22.98 -39.99 -19.93
CA GLN A 203 -22.70 -41.03 -20.94
C GLN A 203 -21.72 -42.10 -20.43
N TYR A 204 -20.70 -41.72 -19.65
CA TYR A 204 -19.82 -42.67 -18.96
C TYR A 204 -20.61 -43.59 -18.02
N LYS A 205 -21.56 -43.03 -17.25
CA LYS A 205 -22.43 -43.82 -16.36
C LYS A 205 -23.39 -44.72 -17.13
N GLU A 206 -23.96 -44.24 -18.23
CA GLU A 206 -24.85 -45.02 -19.10
C GLU A 206 -24.12 -46.16 -19.84
N ALA A 207 -22.83 -45.99 -20.17
CA ALA A 207 -22.03 -47.01 -20.87
C ALA A 207 -21.33 -48.02 -19.93
N THR A 208 -21.01 -47.64 -18.68
CA THR A 208 -20.23 -48.48 -17.74
C THR A 208 -20.99 -48.89 -16.47
N GLY A 209 -22.18 -48.32 -16.24
CA GLY A 209 -22.94 -48.52 -15.00
C GLY A 209 -22.38 -47.82 -13.76
N THR A 210 -21.27 -47.09 -13.85
CA THR A 210 -20.56 -46.52 -12.69
C THR A 210 -20.35 -45.00 -12.80
N ASP A 211 -20.35 -44.31 -11.66
CA ASP A 211 -20.01 -42.88 -11.61
C ASP A 211 -18.51 -42.68 -11.79
N HIS A 212 -18.13 -41.72 -12.64
CA HIS A 212 -16.73 -41.40 -12.94
C HIS A 212 -15.99 -40.87 -11.71
N LYS A 213 -14.93 -41.57 -11.29
CA LYS A 213 -13.94 -41.10 -10.29
C LYS A 213 -12.62 -40.74 -11.00
N PRO A 214 -12.07 -39.53 -10.78
CA PRO A 214 -10.76 -39.16 -11.34
C PRO A 214 -9.64 -40.06 -10.80
N GLY A 215 -8.72 -40.47 -11.68
CA GLY A 215 -7.43 -41.07 -11.31
C GLY A 215 -7.34 -42.61 -11.24
N ASN A 216 -8.24 -43.39 -11.85
CA ASN A 216 -8.09 -44.86 -11.89
C ASN A 216 -8.80 -45.53 -13.11
N PRO A 217 -8.06 -46.00 -14.14
CA PRO A 217 -8.62 -46.75 -15.28
C PRO A 217 -8.75 -48.27 -15.00
N PRO A 218 -9.62 -49.01 -15.72
CA PRO A 218 -9.84 -50.45 -15.50
C PRO A 218 -8.76 -51.33 -16.15
N ALA A 219 -8.39 -52.43 -15.48
CA ALA A 219 -7.34 -53.36 -15.91
C ALA A 219 -7.87 -54.74 -16.33
N SER A 220 -7.17 -55.41 -17.26
CA SER A 220 -7.44 -56.80 -17.69
C SER A 220 -6.28 -57.75 -17.33
N GLN A 221 -6.57 -58.65 -16.37
CA GLN A 221 -6.35 -60.11 -16.38
C GLN A 221 -5.56 -60.72 -17.58
N THR A 222 -4.68 -61.73 -17.46
CA THR A 222 -4.11 -62.57 -16.36
C THR A 222 -2.82 -63.27 -16.91
N PRO A 223 -2.13 -64.29 -16.31
CA PRO A 223 -2.41 -65.17 -15.14
C PRO A 223 -1.28 -65.24 -14.09
N ALA A 224 -1.26 -66.32 -13.31
CA ALA A 224 -0.25 -66.69 -12.31
C ALA A 224 0.37 -68.08 -12.63
N PRO A 225 1.39 -68.52 -11.87
CA PRO A 225 1.04 -69.51 -10.85
C PRO A 225 1.61 -69.23 -9.44
N VAL A 226 0.92 -69.80 -8.46
CA VAL A 226 1.18 -69.76 -7.02
C VAL A 226 2.37 -70.62 -6.57
N SER A 227 3.03 -70.21 -5.49
CA SER A 227 3.30 -71.05 -4.31
C SER A 227 3.65 -70.19 -3.09
N SER A 228 3.27 -70.66 -1.90
CA SER A 228 3.30 -69.92 -0.64
C SER A 228 4.46 -70.31 0.28
N SER A 229 4.97 -69.36 1.08
CA SER A 229 5.53 -69.66 2.40
C SER A 229 5.47 -68.43 3.30
N SER A 230 4.88 -68.60 4.48
CA SER A 230 4.72 -67.59 5.53
C SER A 230 6.02 -67.23 6.25
N SER A 231 6.24 -65.93 6.50
CA SER A 231 7.15 -65.45 7.55
C SER A 231 6.59 -64.16 8.15
N ASN A 232 6.43 -64.12 9.47
CA ASN A 232 5.87 -62.97 10.19
C ASN A 232 6.82 -61.76 10.13
N THR A 233 6.54 -60.78 9.27
CA THR A 233 7.24 -59.48 9.28
C THR A 233 6.62 -58.56 10.32
N SER A 234 7.43 -58.06 11.25
CA SER A 234 7.01 -57.11 12.27
C SER A 234 6.76 -55.72 11.66
N PRO A 235 5.83 -54.90 12.19
CA PRO A 235 5.70 -53.51 11.78
C PRO A 235 6.99 -52.69 11.90
N LEU A 236 7.91 -53.10 12.80
CA LEU A 236 9.24 -52.50 12.94
C LEU A 236 10.18 -52.83 11.77
N ASP A 237 10.04 -54.01 11.15
CA ASP A 237 10.87 -54.40 10.01
C ASP A 237 10.51 -53.56 8.78
N VAL A 238 9.20 -53.41 8.52
CA VAL A 238 8.67 -52.56 7.44
C VAL A 238 9.03 -51.09 7.68
N TYR A 239 9.05 -50.62 8.93
CA TYR A 239 9.54 -49.29 9.29
C TYR A 239 11.00 -49.07 8.85
N ASN A 240 11.89 -50.00 9.20
CA ASN A 240 13.31 -49.92 8.89
C ASN A 240 13.59 -49.97 7.38
N ASP A 241 12.79 -50.73 6.62
CA ASP A 241 12.92 -50.79 5.17
C ASP A 241 12.39 -49.54 4.45
N ILE A 242 11.42 -48.83 5.02
CA ILE A 242 11.01 -47.49 4.54
C ILE A 242 12.15 -46.49 4.69
N GLU A 243 12.84 -46.45 5.83
CA GLU A 243 13.97 -45.53 6.03
C GLU A 243 15.15 -45.84 5.10
N LYS A 244 15.51 -47.12 4.91
CA LYS A 244 16.53 -47.55 3.94
C LYS A 244 16.15 -47.12 2.51
N GLN A 245 14.94 -47.43 2.07
CA GLN A 245 14.47 -47.10 0.72
C GLN A 245 14.34 -45.57 0.53
N GLY A 246 13.99 -44.83 1.59
CA GLY A 246 13.97 -43.37 1.60
C GLY A 246 15.34 -42.72 1.40
N ASN A 247 16.40 -43.35 1.93
CA ASN A 247 17.77 -42.91 1.71
C ASN A 247 18.27 -43.20 0.28
N ILE A 248 17.89 -44.34 -0.30
CA ILE A 248 18.13 -44.65 -1.73
C ILE A 248 17.44 -43.60 -2.61
N VAL A 249 16.19 -43.24 -2.32
CA VAL A 249 15.48 -42.18 -3.06
C VAL A 249 16.16 -40.81 -2.93
N ARG A 250 16.67 -40.45 -1.74
CA ARG A 250 17.43 -39.19 -1.56
C ARG A 250 18.72 -39.17 -2.37
N ASP A 251 19.51 -40.24 -2.31
CA ASP A 251 20.77 -40.35 -3.05
C ASP A 251 20.55 -40.35 -4.58
N LEU A 252 19.58 -41.13 -5.08
CA LEU A 252 19.24 -41.13 -6.51
C LEU A 252 18.67 -39.77 -6.98
N LYS A 253 17.82 -39.12 -6.17
CA LYS A 253 17.25 -37.80 -6.50
C LYS A 253 18.29 -36.68 -6.49
N SER A 254 19.35 -36.79 -5.69
CA SER A 254 20.49 -35.87 -5.71
C SER A 254 21.40 -36.05 -6.94
N LYS A 255 21.35 -37.22 -7.59
CA LYS A 255 22.14 -37.55 -8.79
C LYS A 255 21.36 -37.26 -10.09
N ASP A 256 20.15 -37.80 -10.23
CA ASP A 256 19.18 -37.45 -11.27
C ASP A 256 17.74 -37.71 -10.81
N ALA A 257 17.03 -36.62 -10.50
CA ALA A 257 15.64 -36.61 -10.06
C ALA A 257 14.61 -37.08 -11.10
N LYS A 258 14.95 -37.15 -12.40
CA LYS A 258 14.04 -37.51 -13.49
C LYS A 258 14.27 -38.91 -14.06
N SER A 259 15.38 -39.56 -13.70
CA SER A 259 15.71 -40.92 -14.13
C SER A 259 14.64 -41.95 -13.77
N GLN A 260 14.53 -43.01 -14.58
CA GLN A 260 13.58 -44.11 -14.33
C GLN A 260 13.90 -44.83 -13.01
N ALA A 261 15.19 -45.02 -12.69
CA ALA A 261 15.63 -45.59 -11.41
C ALA A 261 15.11 -44.79 -10.19
N THR A 262 15.11 -43.45 -10.25
CA THR A 262 14.51 -42.60 -9.20
C THR A 262 12.98 -42.81 -9.10
N LYS A 263 12.28 -42.92 -10.23
CA LYS A 263 10.82 -43.17 -10.25
C LYS A 263 10.46 -44.54 -9.66
N ASP A 264 11.20 -45.58 -10.04
CA ASP A 264 11.00 -46.95 -9.55
C ASP A 264 11.32 -47.05 -8.05
N ALA A 265 12.38 -46.37 -7.59
CA ALA A 265 12.73 -46.30 -6.18
C ALA A 265 11.68 -45.55 -5.34
N ILE A 266 11.05 -44.50 -5.88
CA ILE A 266 9.92 -43.78 -5.25
C ILE A 266 8.68 -44.67 -5.20
N ALA A 267 8.36 -45.40 -6.27
CA ALA A 267 7.22 -46.33 -6.28
C ALA A 267 7.36 -47.41 -5.20
N LYS A 268 8.56 -48.00 -5.07
CA LYS A 268 8.86 -48.98 -4.01
C LYS A 268 8.77 -48.39 -2.59
N LEU A 269 9.17 -47.12 -2.41
CA LEU A 269 9.04 -46.43 -1.13
C LEU A 269 7.56 -46.18 -0.74
N LEU A 270 6.71 -45.87 -1.71
CA LEU A 270 5.27 -45.66 -1.49
C LEU A 270 4.57 -46.97 -1.11
N GLU A 271 4.91 -48.09 -1.76
CA GLU A 271 4.34 -49.40 -1.43
C GLU A 271 4.74 -49.86 -0.02
N LEU A 272 6.01 -49.69 0.38
CA LEU A 272 6.45 -50.00 1.75
C LEU A 272 5.70 -49.14 2.79
N LYS A 273 5.51 -47.83 2.53
CA LYS A 273 4.72 -46.95 3.41
C LYS A 273 3.26 -47.34 3.51
N LYS A 274 2.67 -47.85 2.43
CA LYS A 274 1.31 -48.38 2.41
C LYS A 274 1.21 -49.66 3.26
N GLN A 275 2.13 -50.61 3.10
CA GLN A 275 2.18 -51.83 3.93
C GLN A 275 2.37 -51.50 5.42
N TYR A 276 3.20 -50.52 5.76
CA TYR A 276 3.34 -50.04 7.14
C TYR A 276 2.04 -49.45 7.70
N LYS A 277 1.30 -48.67 6.88
CA LYS A 277 -0.01 -48.12 7.28
C LYS A 277 -1.06 -49.22 7.47
N GLU A 278 -1.07 -50.24 6.61
CA GLU A 278 -1.95 -51.40 6.75
C GLU A 278 -1.63 -52.24 8.00
N LEU A 279 -0.35 -52.36 8.38
CA LEU A 279 0.09 -53.10 9.57
C LEU A 279 -0.03 -52.34 10.91
N THR A 280 0.06 -51.00 10.89
CA THR A 280 0.04 -50.18 12.13
C THR A 280 -1.22 -49.32 12.31
N GLY A 281 -2.02 -49.17 11.26
CA GLY A 281 -3.12 -48.19 11.21
C GLY A 281 -2.67 -46.73 11.08
N ALA A 282 -1.37 -46.44 11.02
CA ALA A 282 -0.82 -45.08 11.08
C ALA A 282 0.12 -44.77 9.90
N ASP A 283 0.11 -43.52 9.44
CA ASP A 283 1.07 -43.06 8.42
C ASP A 283 2.50 -43.01 8.98
N HIS A 284 3.47 -43.48 8.18
CA HIS A 284 4.88 -43.50 8.55
C HIS A 284 5.44 -42.08 8.82
N LYS A 285 5.81 -41.82 10.07
CA LYS A 285 6.56 -40.63 10.49
C LYS A 285 8.06 -40.97 10.62
N PRO A 286 8.96 -40.29 9.89
CA PRO A 286 10.41 -40.48 10.04
C PRO A 286 10.89 -40.21 11.47
N GLY A 287 11.80 -41.05 11.98
CA GLY A 287 12.38 -40.95 13.32
C GLY A 287 11.50 -41.43 14.49
N ASN A 288 10.37 -42.11 14.25
CA ASN A 288 9.41 -42.51 15.30
C ASN A 288 8.77 -43.91 15.04
N PRO A 289 9.51 -45.02 15.28
CA PRO A 289 9.05 -46.40 15.06
C PRO A 289 7.93 -46.86 16.01
N PRO A 290 7.16 -47.92 15.66
CA PRO A 290 6.04 -48.40 16.45
C PRO A 290 6.48 -49.26 17.65
N VAL A 291 5.83 -49.06 18.81
CA VAL A 291 6.16 -49.72 20.08
C VAL A 291 5.05 -50.68 20.51
N ALA A 292 5.38 -51.93 20.85
CA ALA A 292 4.46 -52.92 21.40
C ALA A 292 4.57 -53.01 22.94
N SER A 293 3.46 -53.22 23.64
CA SER A 293 3.36 -53.12 25.09
C SER A 293 3.59 -54.46 25.83
N ALA A 294 4.68 -54.50 26.63
CA ALA A 294 4.98 -55.18 27.92
C ALA A 294 4.16 -56.42 28.38
N PRO A 295 4.75 -57.40 29.14
CA PRO A 295 5.80 -57.23 30.18
C PRO A 295 6.88 -58.36 30.26
N PRO A 296 7.80 -58.43 31.26
CA PRO A 296 8.33 -57.41 32.20
C PRO A 296 9.88 -57.24 32.21
N ILE A 297 10.33 -56.01 32.52
CA ILE A 297 11.57 -55.62 33.24
C ILE A 297 12.96 -56.05 32.67
N SER A 298 13.72 -55.06 32.19
CA SER A 298 14.93 -54.65 32.91
C SER A 298 15.05 -53.12 32.91
N ASN A 299 15.19 -52.51 34.09
CA ASN A 299 15.16 -51.06 34.30
C ASN A 299 16.57 -50.49 34.18
N ASN A 300 16.76 -49.33 33.52
CA ASN A 300 17.98 -48.51 33.72
C ASN A 300 17.81 -47.02 33.38
N ASN A 301 17.21 -46.63 32.24
CA ASN A 301 17.25 -45.22 31.81
C ASN A 301 16.35 -44.26 32.62
N ASP A 302 15.21 -44.72 33.14
CA ASP A 302 14.37 -43.94 34.06
C ASP A 302 15.02 -43.79 35.45
N ASP A 303 15.76 -44.81 35.89
CA ASP A 303 16.49 -44.76 37.15
C ASP A 303 17.71 -43.84 37.04
N LEU A 304 18.46 -43.93 35.93
CA LEU A 304 19.56 -43.02 35.61
C LEU A 304 19.10 -41.56 35.53
N SER A 305 17.91 -41.30 34.98
CA SER A 305 17.29 -39.96 34.98
C SER A 305 17.04 -39.45 36.40
N LYS A 306 16.43 -40.28 37.26
CA LYS A 306 16.13 -39.95 38.66
C LYS A 306 17.41 -39.79 39.49
N GLN A 307 18.45 -40.58 39.23
CA GLN A 307 19.76 -40.44 39.85
C GLN A 307 20.43 -39.12 39.45
N ILE A 308 20.30 -38.68 38.18
CA ILE A 308 20.81 -37.38 37.72
C ILE A 308 20.06 -36.22 38.40
N ASP A 309 18.74 -36.30 38.54
CA ASP A 309 17.96 -35.27 39.25
C ASP A 309 18.29 -35.23 40.75
N ALA A 310 18.36 -36.38 41.42
CA ALA A 310 18.69 -36.48 42.84
C ALA A 310 20.13 -35.98 43.13
N GLN A 311 21.11 -36.42 42.34
CA GLN A 311 22.48 -35.92 42.43
C GLN A 311 22.56 -34.42 42.08
N GLY A 312 21.71 -33.94 41.18
CA GLY A 312 21.55 -32.53 40.83
C GLY A 312 20.90 -31.66 41.92
N LEU A 313 20.17 -32.26 42.86
CA LEU A 313 19.70 -31.61 44.09
C LEU A 313 20.80 -31.58 45.15
N ILE A 314 21.53 -32.69 45.35
CA ILE A 314 22.67 -32.76 46.28
C ILE A 314 23.74 -31.72 45.92
N VAL A 315 24.12 -31.62 44.65
CA VAL A 315 25.07 -30.59 44.18
C VAL A 315 24.56 -29.17 44.45
N ARG A 316 23.25 -28.93 44.41
CA ARG A 316 22.65 -27.60 44.65
C ARG A 316 22.69 -27.22 46.12
N ASP A 317 22.34 -28.15 46.99
CA ASP A 317 22.37 -28.00 48.45
C ASP A 317 23.81 -27.87 49.00
N LEU A 318 24.75 -28.72 48.55
CA LEU A 318 26.16 -28.61 48.91
C LEU A 318 26.78 -27.29 48.43
N LYS A 319 26.45 -26.85 47.20
CA LYS A 319 26.96 -25.59 46.64
C LYS A 319 26.35 -24.34 47.30
N SER A 320 25.16 -24.44 47.91
CA SER A 320 24.61 -23.38 48.77
C SER A 320 25.23 -23.33 50.18
N LYS A 321 25.93 -24.41 50.61
CA LYS A 321 26.61 -24.50 51.91
C LYS A 321 28.10 -24.14 51.81
N ASP A 322 28.86 -24.84 50.95
CA ASP A 322 30.22 -24.44 50.54
C ASP A 322 30.51 -24.91 49.10
N ALA A 323 30.63 -23.95 48.20
CA ALA A 323 30.89 -24.18 46.78
C ALA A 323 32.33 -24.65 46.44
N LYS A 324 33.28 -24.61 47.39
CA LYS A 324 34.71 -24.91 47.15
C LYS A 324 35.21 -26.19 47.82
N SER A 325 34.42 -26.80 48.71
CA SER A 325 34.76 -28.04 49.41
C SER A 325 35.06 -29.20 48.45
N GLN A 326 35.80 -30.20 48.93
CA GLN A 326 36.11 -31.38 48.11
C GLN A 326 34.85 -32.21 47.84
N GLU A 327 33.94 -32.36 48.82
CA GLU A 327 32.64 -33.01 48.63
C GLU A 327 31.82 -32.37 47.51
N THR A 328 31.77 -31.04 47.43
CA THR A 328 31.04 -30.35 46.35
C THR A 328 31.65 -30.64 44.97
N LYS A 329 32.99 -30.72 44.88
CA LYS A 329 33.68 -31.07 43.62
C LYS A 329 33.43 -32.52 43.22
N ASP A 330 33.53 -33.45 44.16
CA ASP A 330 33.32 -34.88 43.91
C ASP A 330 31.84 -35.17 43.54
N ALA A 331 30.90 -34.48 44.19
CA ALA A 331 29.47 -34.54 43.85
C ALA A 331 29.17 -34.00 42.44
N ILE A 332 29.85 -32.93 42.00
CA ILE A 332 29.76 -32.39 40.63
C ILE A 332 30.35 -33.37 39.61
N ALA A 333 31.52 -33.95 39.90
CA ALA A 333 32.15 -34.94 39.03
C ALA A 333 31.24 -36.18 38.83
N LYS A 334 30.60 -36.66 39.90
CA LYS A 334 29.63 -37.76 39.84
C LYS A 334 28.39 -37.39 39.01
N LEU A 335 27.87 -36.17 39.14
CA LEU A 335 26.74 -35.68 38.33
C LEU A 335 27.08 -35.62 36.83
N LEU A 336 28.29 -35.16 36.49
CA LEU A 336 28.76 -35.10 35.10
C LEU A 336 28.95 -36.50 34.50
N ALA A 337 29.48 -37.46 35.28
CA ALA A 337 29.62 -38.85 34.86
C ALA A 337 28.26 -39.51 34.56
N LEU A 338 27.26 -39.31 35.42
CA LEU A 338 25.90 -39.82 35.21
C LEU A 338 25.24 -39.20 33.96
N LYS A 339 25.35 -37.87 33.78
CA LYS A 339 24.85 -37.19 32.56
C LYS A 339 25.55 -37.67 31.29
N LYS A 340 26.84 -37.99 31.35
CA LYS A 340 27.58 -38.59 30.23
C LYS A 340 27.05 -39.98 29.90
N GLN A 341 26.88 -40.86 30.89
CA GLN A 341 26.28 -42.18 30.68
C GLN A 341 24.87 -42.09 30.09
N TYR A 342 24.06 -41.12 30.52
CA TYR A 342 22.73 -40.88 29.95
C TYR A 342 22.79 -40.45 28.48
N LYS A 343 23.73 -39.56 28.12
CA LYS A 343 23.95 -39.17 26.72
C LYS A 343 24.40 -40.34 25.86
N GLU A 344 25.26 -41.20 26.40
CA GLU A 344 25.77 -42.40 25.72
C GLU A 344 24.69 -43.49 25.60
N SER A 345 23.76 -43.62 26.55
CA SER A 345 22.69 -44.64 26.51
C SER A 345 21.40 -44.20 25.79
N THR A 346 21.16 -42.89 25.64
CA THR A 346 19.95 -42.35 25.00
C THR A 346 20.21 -41.56 23.71
N GLY A 347 21.48 -41.26 23.40
CA GLY A 347 21.87 -40.44 22.24
C GLY A 347 21.56 -38.94 22.36
N SER A 348 21.04 -38.47 23.49
CA SER A 348 20.62 -37.07 23.71
C SER A 348 21.13 -36.51 25.03
N ASP A 349 21.41 -35.20 25.08
CA ASP A 349 21.78 -34.53 26.34
C ASP A 349 20.62 -34.57 27.35
N TYR A 350 20.94 -34.88 28.61
CA TYR A 350 19.95 -34.92 29.69
C TYR A 350 19.29 -33.54 29.90
N LYS A 351 17.97 -33.48 29.69
CA LYS A 351 17.15 -32.28 29.84
C LYS A 351 16.20 -32.45 31.04
N PRO A 352 16.37 -31.71 32.15
CA PRO A 352 15.53 -31.86 33.34
C PRO A 352 14.08 -31.49 33.03
N ALA A 353 13.13 -32.22 33.63
CA ALA A 353 11.71 -31.99 33.42
C ALA A 353 11.25 -30.64 34.03
N PRO A 354 10.35 -29.89 33.36
CA PRO A 354 9.74 -28.70 33.95
C PRO A 354 8.78 -29.09 35.07
N SER A 355 8.85 -28.40 36.20
CA SER A 355 7.90 -28.58 37.32
C SER A 355 6.48 -28.16 36.89
N PRO A 356 5.41 -28.87 37.30
CA PRO A 356 4.04 -28.50 36.92
C PRO A 356 3.64 -27.14 37.49
N ALA A 357 2.95 -26.33 36.68
CA ALA A 357 2.33 -25.08 37.10
C ALA A 357 0.81 -25.09 36.78
N ALA A 358 -0.01 -24.83 37.80
CA ALA A 358 -1.46 -24.58 37.72
C ALA A 358 -1.93 -23.99 39.07
N ALA A 359 -2.91 -23.06 39.16
CA ALA A 359 -3.48 -22.15 38.16
C ALA A 359 -4.23 -20.99 38.87
N ALA A 360 -4.27 -19.81 38.24
CA ALA A 360 -5.26 -18.71 38.32
C ALA A 360 -5.82 -18.20 39.70
N VAL A 361 -5.37 -16.99 40.09
CA VAL A 361 -6.06 -15.82 40.72
C VAL A 361 -7.28 -16.03 41.67
N PRO A 362 -7.28 -15.36 42.85
CA PRO A 362 -7.56 -13.92 42.89
C PRO A 362 -6.57 -13.07 43.71
N SER A 363 -6.61 -11.76 43.50
CA SER A 363 -5.73 -10.78 44.14
C SER A 363 -6.20 -10.40 45.56
N THR A 364 -5.51 -10.91 46.58
CA THR A 364 -5.46 -10.31 47.92
C THR A 364 -4.01 -10.29 48.42
N PRO A 365 -3.60 -9.27 49.21
CA PRO A 365 -2.19 -9.02 49.49
C PRO A 365 -1.65 -9.99 50.55
N VAL A 366 -0.87 -10.99 50.11
CA VAL A 366 -0.17 -11.90 51.02
C VAL A 366 1.27 -11.43 51.20
N SER A 367 1.46 -10.73 52.32
CA SER A 367 2.67 -10.69 53.16
C SER A 367 3.99 -11.15 52.52
N ALA A 368 4.95 -10.22 52.49
CA ALA A 368 6.39 -10.53 52.44
C ALA A 368 6.76 -11.66 53.44
N PRO A 369 7.88 -12.37 53.25
CA PRO A 369 8.42 -13.26 54.27
C PRO A 369 8.87 -12.41 55.47
N THR A 370 7.95 -12.17 56.39
CA THR A 370 8.21 -11.64 57.71
C THR A 370 9.00 -12.68 58.51
N SER A 371 10.31 -12.72 58.27
CA SER A 371 11.24 -12.65 59.40
C SER A 371 11.15 -11.24 59.98
N SER A 372 9.97 -10.90 60.54
CA SER A 372 9.86 -9.83 61.50
C SER A 372 10.69 -10.29 62.68
N ILE A 373 11.94 -9.82 62.73
CA ILE A 373 12.57 -9.52 64.00
C ILE A 373 11.61 -8.51 64.63
N ASP A 374 10.69 -9.02 65.45
CA ASP A 374 9.73 -8.18 66.16
C ASP A 374 10.58 -7.24 67.03
N GLU A 375 10.55 -5.96 66.67
CA GLU A 375 11.38 -4.93 67.27
C GLU A 375 11.15 -4.90 68.78
N ASN A 376 9.89 -5.11 69.20
CA ASN A 376 9.49 -5.19 70.60
C ASN A 376 9.98 -6.48 71.27
N ALA A 377 10.03 -7.61 70.54
CA ALA A 377 10.59 -8.85 71.09
C ALA A 377 12.11 -8.74 71.28
N LEU A 378 12.84 -8.11 70.35
CA LEU A 378 14.29 -7.91 70.47
C LEU A 378 14.64 -6.84 71.52
N LEU A 379 13.85 -5.77 71.63
CA LEU A 379 13.93 -4.81 72.74
C LEU A 379 13.68 -5.48 74.08
N LYS A 380 12.62 -6.29 74.18
CA LYS A 380 12.31 -7.06 75.40
C LYS A 380 13.41 -8.05 75.75
N GLU A 381 14.00 -8.76 74.78
CA GLU A 381 15.14 -9.65 75.03
C GLU A 381 16.39 -8.86 75.51
N ILE A 382 16.58 -7.62 75.05
CA ILE A 382 17.60 -6.69 75.55
C ILE A 382 17.29 -6.22 76.99
N GLU A 383 16.03 -5.98 77.34
CA GLU A 383 15.61 -5.61 78.70
C GLU A 383 15.74 -6.76 79.69
N ASP A 384 15.23 -7.94 79.32
CA ASP A 384 15.31 -9.19 80.09
C ASP A 384 16.78 -9.59 80.32
N GLN A 385 17.62 -9.56 79.27
CA GLN A 385 19.06 -9.80 79.42
C GLN A 385 19.75 -8.68 80.22
N GLY A 386 19.22 -7.45 80.20
CA GLY A 386 19.64 -6.35 81.06
C GLY A 386 19.26 -6.52 82.53
N ALA A 387 18.18 -7.25 82.85
CA ALA A 387 17.86 -7.69 84.20
C ALA A 387 18.83 -8.79 84.68
N ILE A 388 19.11 -9.79 83.83
CA ILE A 388 20.07 -10.87 84.10
C ILE A 388 21.48 -10.30 84.38
N VAL A 389 21.93 -9.31 83.62
CA VAL A 389 23.22 -8.62 83.88
C VAL A 389 23.23 -7.89 85.23
N ARG A 390 22.10 -7.32 85.66
CA ARG A 390 21.99 -6.66 86.98
C ARG A 390 22.05 -7.67 88.13
N GLU A 391 21.42 -8.83 87.97
CA GLU A 391 21.44 -9.90 88.98
C GLU A 391 22.79 -10.65 89.04
N ALA A 392 23.43 -10.92 87.91
CA ALA A 392 24.76 -11.53 87.90
C ALA A 392 25.80 -10.62 88.60
N LYS A 393 25.76 -9.31 88.29
CA LYS A 393 26.65 -8.31 88.91
C LYS A 393 26.40 -8.11 90.41
N SER A 394 25.20 -8.32 90.92
CA SER A 394 24.92 -8.18 92.36
C SER A 394 25.40 -9.39 93.18
N LYS A 395 25.58 -10.56 92.54
CA LYS A 395 26.18 -11.76 93.15
C LYS A 395 27.71 -11.70 93.16
N ASP A 396 28.34 -11.50 91.99
CA ASP A 396 29.77 -11.16 91.88
C ASP A 396 30.03 -10.39 90.58
N PRO A 397 30.42 -9.10 90.64
CA PRO A 397 30.66 -8.26 89.46
C PRO A 397 31.93 -8.61 88.67
N LYS A 398 32.78 -9.53 89.15
CA LYS A 398 33.99 -10.01 88.45
C LYS A 398 33.92 -11.48 88.02
N SER A 399 32.80 -12.16 88.25
CA SER A 399 32.61 -13.54 87.79
C SER A 399 32.59 -13.65 86.26
N GLN A 400 32.97 -14.82 85.74
CA GLN A 400 32.86 -15.12 84.30
C GLN A 400 31.40 -15.03 83.83
N GLU A 401 30.44 -15.43 84.67
CA GLU A 401 29.00 -15.35 84.41
C GLU A 401 28.54 -13.89 84.20
N SER A 402 29.03 -12.96 85.02
CA SER A 402 28.81 -11.52 84.82
C SER A 402 29.39 -11.03 83.49
N ALA A 403 30.61 -11.46 83.13
CA ALA A 403 31.25 -11.06 81.87
C ALA A 403 30.49 -11.58 80.64
N ASP A 404 30.08 -12.85 80.66
CA ASP A 404 29.38 -13.50 79.55
C ASP A 404 27.97 -12.90 79.36
N ALA A 405 27.26 -12.59 80.45
CA ALA A 405 25.96 -11.92 80.38
C ALA A 405 26.06 -10.50 79.77
N ILE A 406 27.11 -9.73 80.11
CA ILE A 406 27.37 -8.40 79.54
C ILE A 406 27.70 -8.51 78.05
N ASN A 407 28.56 -9.47 77.66
CA ASN A 407 28.93 -9.70 76.27
C ASN A 407 27.71 -10.07 75.42
N LYS A 408 26.81 -10.91 75.95
CA LYS A 408 25.53 -11.25 75.28
C LYS A 408 24.62 -10.01 75.11
N LEU A 409 24.51 -9.16 76.14
CA LEU A 409 23.74 -7.92 76.07
C LEU A 409 24.32 -6.92 75.04
N LEU A 410 25.64 -6.79 74.97
CA LEU A 410 26.32 -5.97 73.97
C LEU A 410 26.10 -6.49 72.54
N ALA A 411 26.13 -7.81 72.34
CA ALA A 411 25.83 -8.44 71.05
C ALA A 411 24.37 -8.19 70.60
N LEU A 412 23.40 -8.31 71.51
CA LEU A 412 22.00 -8.01 71.22
C LEU A 412 21.81 -6.53 70.82
N LYS A 413 22.39 -5.58 71.58
CA LYS A 413 22.34 -4.15 71.25
C LYS A 413 23.05 -3.81 69.92
N ALA A 414 24.15 -4.49 69.60
CA ALA A 414 24.84 -4.34 68.33
C ALA A 414 23.99 -4.85 67.14
N ASN A 415 23.30 -5.98 67.31
CA ASN A 415 22.36 -6.49 66.30
C ASN A 415 21.18 -5.55 66.10
N PHE A 416 20.56 -5.04 67.18
CA PHE A 416 19.48 -4.05 67.10
C PHE A 416 19.90 -2.81 66.28
N LYS A 417 21.05 -2.21 66.62
CA LYS A 417 21.59 -1.05 65.88
C LYS A 417 21.87 -1.37 64.40
N LYS A 418 22.31 -2.59 64.08
CA LYS A 418 22.59 -3.04 62.72
C LYS A 418 21.29 -3.22 61.91
N THR A 419 20.26 -3.80 62.50
CA THR A 419 18.91 -3.94 61.91
C THR A 419 18.30 -2.56 61.65
N TYR A 420 18.33 -1.66 62.63
CA TYR A 420 17.80 -0.30 62.49
C TYR A 420 18.47 0.46 61.33
N VAL A 421 19.81 0.50 61.27
CA VAL A 421 20.55 1.17 60.17
C VAL A 421 20.25 0.55 58.80
N VAL A 422 20.01 -0.76 58.71
CA VAL A 422 19.59 -1.42 57.46
C VAL A 422 18.17 -0.98 57.08
N MET A 423 17.23 -0.94 58.02
CA MET A 423 15.86 -0.48 57.78
C MET A 423 15.80 0.99 57.37
N THR A 424 16.55 1.89 58.02
CA THR A 424 16.64 3.31 57.61
C THR A 424 17.21 3.46 56.20
N ARG A 425 18.24 2.67 55.83
CA ARG A 425 18.80 2.67 54.46
C ARG A 425 17.80 2.15 53.43
N ILE A 426 17.03 1.10 53.76
CA ILE A 426 15.96 0.59 52.90
C ILE A 426 14.86 1.64 52.74
N ALA A 427 14.43 2.31 53.82
CA ALA A 427 13.43 3.37 53.77
C ALA A 427 13.88 4.54 52.90
N ILE A 428 15.14 5.00 53.04
CA ILE A 428 15.73 6.03 52.17
C ILE A 428 15.79 5.58 50.71
N LEU A 429 16.20 4.34 50.43
CA LEU A 429 16.21 3.79 49.07
C LEU A 429 14.80 3.66 48.47
N VAL A 430 13.80 3.31 49.27
CA VAL A 430 12.39 3.26 48.87
C VAL A 430 11.84 4.67 48.63
N GLN A 431 12.19 5.67 49.46
CA GLN A 431 11.82 7.06 49.22
C GLN A 431 12.50 7.64 47.98
N ILE A 432 13.78 7.35 47.75
CA ILE A 432 14.49 7.70 46.50
C ILE A 432 13.81 7.02 45.31
N PHE A 433 13.47 5.73 45.41
CA PHE A 433 12.78 5.00 44.35
C PHE A 433 11.38 5.56 44.06
N ILE A 434 10.58 5.87 45.09
CA ILE A 434 9.27 6.51 44.96
C ILE A 434 9.42 7.90 44.33
N PHE A 435 10.40 8.70 44.76
CA PHE A 435 10.70 10.00 44.16
C PHE A 435 11.12 9.87 42.69
N PHE A 436 11.98 8.91 42.35
CA PHE A 436 12.40 8.65 40.97
C PHE A 436 11.22 8.22 40.10
N ASN A 437 10.36 7.31 40.59
CA ASN A 437 9.14 6.89 39.89
C ASN A 437 8.18 8.07 39.72
N PHE A 438 7.97 8.87 40.77
CA PHE A 438 7.12 10.06 40.75
C PHE A 438 7.61 11.07 39.70
N VAL A 439 8.91 11.38 39.69
CA VAL A 439 9.55 12.23 38.67
C VAL A 439 9.39 11.65 37.26
N THR A 440 9.53 10.33 37.06
CA THR A 440 9.27 9.70 35.74
C THR A 440 7.80 9.63 35.35
N THR A 441 6.85 9.80 36.28
CA THR A 441 5.42 9.89 35.99
C THR A 441 4.92 11.31 35.75
N ILE A 442 5.72 12.33 36.05
CA ILE A 442 5.43 13.72 35.68
C ILE A 442 5.86 13.92 34.22
N ASN A 443 4.97 13.57 33.29
CA ASN A 443 5.08 14.01 31.91
C ASN A 443 4.79 15.52 31.84
N CYS A 444 5.84 16.35 31.86
CA CYS A 444 5.77 17.80 31.70
C CYS A 444 5.39 18.26 30.27
N GLU A 445 4.34 17.70 29.67
CA GLU A 445 3.86 18.12 28.34
C GLU A 445 3.48 19.61 28.32
N GLY A 446 2.84 20.11 29.39
CA GLY A 446 2.46 21.53 29.49
C GLY A 446 3.63 22.51 29.43
N PHE A 447 4.73 22.24 30.14
CA PHE A 447 5.93 23.10 30.09
C PHE A 447 6.64 22.99 28.74
N PHE A 448 6.61 21.83 28.09
CA PHE A 448 7.18 21.67 26.76
C PHE A 448 6.44 22.54 25.72
N ASP A 449 5.12 22.66 25.85
CA ASP A 449 4.28 23.47 24.96
C ASP A 449 4.40 24.98 25.23
N GLU A 450 4.80 25.39 26.44
CA GLU A 450 5.17 26.78 26.76
C GLU A 450 6.55 27.19 26.20
N VAL A 451 7.47 26.23 26.03
CA VAL A 451 8.85 26.49 25.55
C VAL A 451 9.00 26.30 24.02
N PHE A 452 8.28 25.34 23.42
CA PHE A 452 8.45 24.95 22.03
C PHE A 452 7.19 25.17 21.18
N GLN A 453 7.26 26.07 20.21
CA GLN A 453 6.26 26.13 19.14
C GLN A 453 6.53 24.99 18.16
N ARG A 454 5.64 23.99 18.12
CA ARG A 454 5.73 22.87 17.17
C ARG A 454 5.07 23.20 15.82
N ILE A 455 5.66 22.68 14.74
CA ILE A 455 5.08 22.58 13.40
C ILE A 455 5.18 21.10 12.98
N ASN A 456 4.04 20.45 12.74
CA ASN A 456 3.99 19.02 12.41
C ASN A 456 4.36 18.80 10.95
N ILE A 457 5.38 17.97 10.71
CA ILE A 457 5.86 17.65 9.36
C ILE A 457 5.18 16.38 8.87
N GLN A 458 4.76 16.40 7.61
CA GLN A 458 4.11 15.26 6.96
C GLN A 458 5.17 14.32 6.37
N GLU A 459 4.85 13.02 6.41
CA GLU A 459 5.66 12.03 5.72
C GLU A 459 5.66 12.33 4.21
N GLY A 460 6.81 12.17 3.55
CA GLY A 460 7.04 12.65 2.19
C GLY A 460 7.34 14.15 2.04
N THR A 461 7.30 14.99 3.09
CA THR A 461 7.75 16.40 2.97
C THR A 461 9.16 16.65 3.50
N ALA A 462 9.87 15.62 3.97
CA ALA A 462 11.29 15.68 4.30
C ALA A 462 12.15 14.96 3.23
N CYS A 463 13.36 15.47 2.97
CA CYS A 463 14.32 14.82 2.07
C CYS A 463 14.94 13.61 2.78
N TYR A 464 14.63 12.39 2.36
CA TYR A 464 15.21 11.16 2.90
C TYR A 464 16.26 10.55 1.98
N ARG A 465 16.90 9.47 2.44
CA ARG A 465 17.97 8.80 1.71
C ARG A 465 17.42 7.84 0.64
N LEU A 466 17.87 8.03 -0.59
CA LEU A 466 17.75 7.08 -1.69
C LEU A 466 19.09 6.40 -1.93
N LEU A 467 19.09 5.18 -2.48
CA LEU A 467 20.30 4.44 -2.82
C LEU A 467 20.13 3.77 -4.18
N ASN A 468 21.26 3.57 -4.89
CA ASN A 468 21.33 2.68 -6.05
C ASN A 468 22.40 1.61 -5.82
N GLY A 469 22.71 0.78 -6.83
CA GLY A 469 23.69 -0.30 -6.70
C GLY A 469 25.12 0.12 -6.31
N THR A 470 25.51 1.39 -6.47
CA THR A 470 26.86 1.89 -6.15
C THR A 470 26.89 2.90 -5.01
N ASP A 471 25.91 3.81 -4.92
CA ASP A 471 25.97 5.06 -4.16
C ASP A 471 24.71 5.31 -3.30
N GLN A 472 24.75 6.39 -2.50
CA GLN A 472 23.64 6.92 -1.71
C GLN A 472 23.45 8.41 -1.97
N PHE A 473 22.19 8.85 -1.93
CA PHE A 473 21.72 10.18 -2.32
C PHE A 473 20.66 10.70 -1.35
N GLY A 474 20.22 11.94 -1.53
CA GLY A 474 19.30 12.60 -0.61
C GLY A 474 20.01 13.01 0.68
N CYS A 475 19.23 13.21 1.75
CA CYS A 475 19.68 14.00 2.89
C CYS A 475 19.98 13.18 4.14
N HIS A 476 20.98 13.65 4.91
CA HIS A 476 21.49 13.01 6.11
C HIS A 476 21.57 14.00 7.27
N GLY A 477 20.76 13.75 8.31
CA GLY A 477 20.94 14.37 9.62
C GLY A 477 21.89 13.56 10.50
N THR A 478 22.80 14.27 11.18
CA THR A 478 23.41 13.82 12.44
C THR A 478 22.89 14.70 13.59
N SER A 479 23.23 14.40 14.85
CA SER A 479 22.90 15.28 15.98
C SER A 479 23.49 16.69 15.86
N LYS A 480 24.55 16.89 15.06
CA LYS A 480 25.10 18.21 14.73
C LYS A 480 24.14 19.03 13.84
N ASN A 481 23.33 18.36 13.02
CA ASN A 481 22.41 18.98 12.06
C ASN A 481 21.00 19.21 12.64
N GLU A 482 20.75 18.81 13.89
CA GLU A 482 19.42 18.83 14.50
C GLU A 482 18.98 20.26 14.85
N ASN A 483 19.84 21.00 15.57
CA ASN A 483 19.54 22.34 16.11
C ASN A 483 20.33 23.44 15.41
N GLY A 484 19.72 24.60 15.19
CA GLY A 484 20.41 25.79 14.64
C GLY A 484 19.55 27.06 14.61
N LEU A 485 20.19 28.22 14.43
CA LEU A 485 19.53 29.53 14.33
C LEU A 485 18.80 29.66 12.98
N LEU A 486 17.53 30.08 13.01
CA LEU A 486 16.70 30.21 11.81
C LEU A 486 17.00 31.51 11.05
N VAL A 487 17.38 31.44 9.77
CA VAL A 487 17.67 32.60 8.92
C VAL A 487 16.79 32.58 7.67
N GLU A 488 16.03 33.66 7.43
CA GLU A 488 15.30 33.85 6.17
C GLU A 488 16.23 34.33 5.06
N ILE A 489 16.30 33.57 3.96
CA ILE A 489 17.07 33.92 2.78
C ILE A 489 16.14 34.58 1.76
N LYS A 490 16.34 35.88 1.55
CA LYS A 490 15.65 36.70 0.55
C LYS A 490 16.49 36.83 -0.70
N ASN A 491 15.86 37.09 -1.84
CA ASN A 491 16.53 37.32 -3.12
C ASN A 491 17.15 38.73 -3.17
N GLU A 492 18.18 38.94 -2.32
CA GLU A 492 18.90 40.19 -2.14
C GLU A 492 20.38 40.02 -2.50
N GLN A 493 20.98 41.05 -3.10
CA GLN A 493 22.36 40.98 -3.60
C GLN A 493 23.35 40.81 -2.43
N GLY A 494 24.23 39.81 -2.53
CA GLY A 494 25.24 39.50 -1.50
C GLY A 494 24.79 38.54 -0.40
N ILE A 495 23.51 38.13 -0.32
CA ILE A 495 23.01 37.24 0.74
C ILE A 495 23.79 35.91 0.83
N PHE A 496 24.19 35.35 -0.32
CA PHE A 496 24.95 34.11 -0.40
C PHE A 496 26.42 34.26 0.05
N GLU A 497 26.98 35.47 0.02
CA GLU A 497 28.32 35.71 0.58
C GLU A 497 28.33 35.59 2.10
N ASN A 498 27.21 35.90 2.76
CA ASN A 498 27.06 35.73 4.20
C ASN A 498 27.04 34.24 4.58
N ILE A 499 26.43 33.37 3.78
CA ILE A 499 26.46 31.91 3.99
C ILE A 499 27.91 31.39 3.96
N GLY A 500 28.71 31.81 2.98
CA GLY A 500 30.13 31.44 2.88
C GLY A 500 31.00 31.94 4.04
N LYS A 501 30.52 32.95 4.80
CA LYS A 501 31.16 33.49 6.01
C LYS A 501 30.44 33.07 7.30
N CYS A 502 29.56 32.06 7.25
CA CYS A 502 28.74 31.59 8.37
C CYS A 502 28.02 32.72 9.12
N PHE A 503 27.52 33.70 8.36
CA PHE A 503 26.82 34.90 8.82
C PHE A 503 27.54 35.71 9.92
N LYS A 504 28.86 35.55 10.09
CA LYS A 504 29.65 36.24 11.16
C LYS A 504 29.62 37.76 11.11
N ASN A 505 29.26 38.36 9.97
CA ASN A 505 29.03 39.80 9.84
C ASN A 505 27.74 40.27 10.55
N ILE A 506 26.79 39.36 10.81
CA ILE A 506 25.47 39.62 11.37
C ILE A 506 25.38 39.04 12.80
N TYR A 507 25.83 37.81 12.99
CA TYR A 507 25.87 37.10 14.28
C TYR A 507 27.33 36.81 14.68
N PRO A 508 28.11 37.83 15.12
CA PRO A 508 29.52 37.64 15.47
C PRO A 508 29.70 36.62 16.60
N ASP A 509 28.83 36.69 17.61
CA ASP A 509 28.92 35.92 18.86
C ASP A 509 28.23 34.55 18.80
N TYR A 510 27.70 34.14 17.64
CA TYR A 510 27.05 32.84 17.45
C TYR A 510 27.96 31.86 16.70
N ASP A 511 28.37 30.77 17.36
CA ASP A 511 29.23 29.71 16.80
C ASP A 511 28.46 28.42 16.42
N GLY A 512 27.13 28.45 16.49
CA GLY A 512 26.26 27.32 16.17
C GLY A 512 26.03 27.11 14.67
N MET A 513 25.06 26.25 14.36
CA MET A 513 24.64 25.93 12.99
C MET A 513 23.42 26.76 12.59
N PHE A 514 23.16 26.91 11.29
CA PHE A 514 22.05 27.72 10.76
C PHE A 514 21.02 26.88 10.00
N TRP A 515 19.74 27.12 10.24
CA TRP A 515 18.61 26.62 9.45
C TRP A 515 18.19 27.69 8.44
N LEU A 516 18.24 27.38 7.14
CA LEU A 516 17.95 28.35 6.09
C LEU A 516 16.51 28.23 5.60
N LEU A 517 15.67 29.23 5.84
CA LEU A 517 14.34 29.35 5.24
C LEU A 517 14.48 29.93 3.83
N LEU A 518 14.28 29.09 2.81
CA LEU A 518 14.71 29.34 1.42
C LEU A 518 13.59 29.00 0.43
N PRO A 519 13.20 29.93 -0.48
CA PRO A 519 12.35 29.59 -1.62
C PRO A 519 12.98 28.51 -2.51
N VAL A 520 12.20 27.51 -2.94
CA VAL A 520 12.69 26.42 -3.81
C VAL A 520 13.33 26.97 -5.10
N GLU A 521 12.80 28.06 -5.65
CA GLU A 521 13.33 28.72 -6.85
C GLU A 521 14.77 29.26 -6.70
N MET A 522 15.22 29.55 -5.48
CA MET A 522 16.58 30.02 -5.18
C MET A 522 17.61 28.88 -5.15
N ILE A 523 17.18 27.62 -5.25
CA ILE A 523 18.06 26.46 -5.47
C ILE A 523 18.57 26.52 -6.91
N LYS A 524 19.73 27.15 -7.09
CA LYS A 524 20.47 27.27 -8.36
C LYS A 524 21.88 26.73 -8.20
N LYS A 525 22.57 26.48 -9.31
CA LYS A 525 23.94 25.94 -9.38
C LYS A 525 24.92 26.59 -8.39
N ASN A 526 24.94 27.92 -8.35
CA ASN A 526 25.81 28.70 -7.46
C ASN A 526 25.38 28.56 -5.98
N THR A 527 24.08 28.63 -5.70
CA THR A 527 23.51 28.42 -4.36
C THR A 527 23.87 27.04 -3.81
N VAL A 528 23.70 26.00 -4.62
CA VAL A 528 24.00 24.61 -4.26
C VAL A 528 25.49 24.44 -3.94
N ALA A 529 26.38 25.02 -4.75
CA ALA A 529 27.82 24.97 -4.48
C ALA A 529 28.20 25.62 -3.14
N ILE A 530 27.59 26.76 -2.80
CA ILE A 530 27.82 27.47 -1.53
C ILE A 530 27.25 26.68 -0.34
N ILE A 531 26.02 26.16 -0.45
CA ILE A 531 25.40 25.36 0.61
C ILE A 531 26.20 24.07 0.86
N LYS A 532 26.60 23.35 -0.20
CA LYS A 532 27.33 22.07 -0.11
C LYS A 532 28.74 22.20 0.45
N THR A 533 29.37 23.37 0.33
CA THR A 533 30.72 23.64 0.86
C THR A 533 30.72 24.29 2.25
N SER A 534 29.56 24.75 2.73
CA SER A 534 29.43 25.35 4.06
C SER A 534 29.42 24.29 5.17
N ASN A 535 30.15 24.52 6.25
CA ASN A 535 30.26 23.62 7.40
C ASN A 535 29.36 24.02 8.59
N CYS A 536 28.59 25.11 8.43
CA CYS A 536 27.76 25.75 9.45
C CYS A 536 26.25 25.71 9.14
N ILE A 537 25.80 25.02 8.08
CA ILE A 537 24.36 24.85 7.79
C ILE A 537 23.86 23.56 8.46
N ALA A 538 22.85 23.66 9.32
CA ALA A 538 22.14 22.52 9.89
C ALA A 538 21.24 21.85 8.85
N GLY A 539 20.45 22.67 8.14
CA GLY A 539 19.52 22.22 7.13
C GLY A 539 18.77 23.36 6.43
N LEU A 540 17.88 22.98 5.52
CA LEU A 540 17.05 23.88 4.71
C LEU A 540 15.56 23.68 5.02
N VAL A 541 14.83 24.78 5.22
CA VAL A 541 13.37 24.81 5.17
C VAL A 541 12.97 25.39 3.82
N LEU A 542 12.51 24.51 2.94
CA LEU A 542 12.10 24.83 1.59
C LEU A 542 10.62 25.21 1.54
N TYR A 543 10.29 26.24 0.79
CA TYR A 543 8.89 26.63 0.56
C TYR A 543 8.69 27.24 -0.82
N ASN A 544 7.43 27.35 -1.23
CA ASN A 544 7.03 28.00 -2.46
C ASN A 544 6.55 29.43 -2.22
N GLU A 545 7.00 30.37 -3.04
CA GLU A 545 6.49 31.75 -3.05
C GLU A 545 4.99 31.79 -3.41
N LYS A 546 4.26 32.79 -2.89
CA LYS A 546 2.82 32.93 -3.17
C LYS A 546 2.51 33.26 -4.64
N VAL A 547 3.50 33.73 -5.41
CA VAL A 547 3.39 34.05 -6.83
C VAL A 547 4.43 33.24 -7.60
N PHE A 548 4.00 32.13 -8.20
CA PHE A 548 4.85 31.37 -9.13
C PHE A 548 4.94 32.08 -10.48
N ASN A 549 6.07 32.71 -10.77
CA ASN A 549 6.38 33.25 -12.10
C ASN A 549 7.81 32.88 -12.51
N ILE A 550 8.06 31.58 -12.64
CA ILE A 550 9.35 31.03 -13.06
C ILE A 550 9.30 30.84 -14.58
N ASP A 551 10.17 31.54 -15.30
CA ASP A 551 10.33 31.36 -16.75
C ASP A 551 10.86 29.95 -17.06
N ASP A 552 10.26 29.29 -18.04
CA ASP A 552 10.66 27.97 -18.54
C ASP A 552 12.08 27.95 -19.15
N SER A 553 12.67 29.12 -19.41
CA SER A 553 14.07 29.27 -19.82
C SER A 553 15.10 29.08 -18.68
N ILE A 554 14.65 29.00 -17.42
CA ILE A 554 15.52 28.96 -16.23
C ILE A 554 15.91 27.51 -15.87
N GLU A 555 17.19 27.30 -15.55
CA GLU A 555 17.71 26.09 -14.90
C GLU A 555 16.95 25.81 -13.58
N ALA A 556 16.10 24.79 -13.57
CA ALA A 556 15.20 24.46 -12.46
C ALA A 556 14.83 22.96 -12.37
N SER A 557 15.39 22.11 -13.23
CA SER A 557 15.24 20.65 -13.17
C SER A 557 16.14 20.08 -12.09
N HIS A 558 15.59 19.14 -11.31
CA HIS A 558 16.33 18.46 -10.24
C HIS A 558 16.98 17.15 -10.74
N ASP A 559 16.77 16.79 -12.00
CA ASP A 559 17.44 15.69 -12.71
C ASP A 559 18.75 16.16 -13.35
N SER A 560 19.56 15.18 -13.77
CA SER A 560 20.78 15.33 -14.55
C SER A 560 20.53 15.90 -15.95
N GLU A 561 21.60 16.30 -16.63
CA GLU A 561 21.54 16.70 -18.05
C GLU A 561 21.13 15.55 -18.99
N CYS A 562 21.38 14.30 -18.58
CA CYS A 562 21.05 13.09 -19.33
C CYS A 562 20.33 12.07 -18.42
N PRO A 563 19.02 12.24 -18.20
CA PRO A 563 18.20 11.33 -17.38
C PRO A 563 18.34 9.87 -17.81
N ASN A 564 18.37 8.95 -16.84
CA ASN A 564 18.50 7.49 -17.04
C ASN A 564 19.73 7.00 -17.87
N ARG A 565 20.76 7.84 -18.10
CA ARG A 565 21.92 7.55 -18.98
C ARG A 565 22.48 6.13 -18.86
N LEU A 566 22.66 5.63 -17.63
CA LEU A 566 23.29 4.33 -17.38
C LEU A 566 22.41 3.14 -17.78
N SER A 567 21.11 3.38 -17.91
CA SER A 567 20.05 2.42 -18.21
C SER A 567 19.42 2.61 -19.58
N ASP A 568 19.87 3.59 -20.37
CA ASP A 568 19.48 3.74 -21.77
C ASP A 568 19.95 2.55 -22.62
N PHE A 569 19.28 2.36 -23.75
CA PHE A 569 19.68 1.37 -24.76
C PHE A 569 21.09 1.66 -25.32
N TYR A 570 21.37 2.94 -25.60
CA TYR A 570 22.61 3.37 -26.26
C TYR A 570 23.81 3.38 -25.29
N LYS A 571 23.61 3.78 -24.03
CA LYS A 571 24.62 4.02 -22.97
C LYS A 571 25.66 5.11 -23.28
N ASP A 572 26.31 5.01 -24.43
CA ASP A 572 27.26 5.98 -24.99
C ASP A 572 27.24 5.87 -26.54
N PRO A 573 27.07 6.97 -27.31
CA PRO A 573 26.93 8.35 -26.86
C PRO A 573 25.61 8.60 -26.11
N ALA A 574 25.69 9.49 -25.12
CA ALA A 574 24.56 9.96 -24.33
C ALA A 574 24.05 11.31 -24.88
N LYS A 575 22.73 11.53 -24.88
CA LYS A 575 22.13 12.79 -25.34
C LYS A 575 21.79 13.66 -24.11
N ASN A 576 22.50 14.77 -23.92
CA ASN A 576 22.26 15.74 -22.84
C ASN A 576 20.99 16.57 -23.09
N ILE A 577 19.85 15.88 -23.16
CA ILE A 577 18.55 16.43 -23.56
C ILE A 577 18.00 17.43 -22.53
N ASN A 578 18.41 17.34 -21.27
CA ASN A 578 18.00 18.24 -20.20
C ASN A 578 19.03 19.37 -19.95
N SER A 579 20.01 19.58 -20.85
CA SER A 579 21.10 20.56 -20.69
C SER A 579 20.69 22.03 -20.49
N LYS A 580 19.46 22.40 -20.85
CA LYS A 580 18.90 23.75 -20.60
C LYS A 580 18.13 23.85 -19.27
N GLY A 581 17.71 22.73 -18.70
CA GLY A 581 16.89 22.68 -17.49
C GLY A 581 17.66 22.25 -16.24
N ALA A 582 18.62 21.34 -16.36
CA ALA A 582 19.35 20.76 -15.25
C ALA A 582 20.10 21.83 -14.42
N ILE A 583 19.84 21.89 -13.11
CA ILE A 583 20.59 22.77 -12.19
C ILE A 583 22.07 22.32 -12.08
N LEU A 584 22.33 21.03 -12.26
CA LEU A 584 23.66 20.42 -12.22
C LEU A 584 23.81 19.30 -13.27
N PRO A 585 24.99 19.13 -13.88
CA PRO A 585 25.28 18.06 -14.83
C PRO A 585 24.88 16.66 -14.33
N GLU A 586 25.23 16.36 -13.08
CA GLU A 586 24.96 15.10 -12.39
C GLU A 586 23.54 14.98 -11.83
N GLY A 587 22.77 16.08 -11.79
CA GLY A 587 21.43 16.14 -11.18
C GLY A 587 21.43 16.51 -9.70
N LEU A 588 20.39 17.23 -9.27
CA LEU A 588 20.24 17.71 -7.89
C LEU A 588 19.78 16.61 -6.93
N ARG A 589 18.93 15.68 -7.40
CA ARG A 589 18.51 14.48 -6.65
C ARG A 589 19.70 13.61 -6.28
N ASP A 590 20.67 13.48 -7.19
CA ASP A 590 21.78 12.53 -7.09
C ASP A 590 22.98 13.09 -6.29
N ILE A 591 22.69 13.98 -5.35
CA ILE A 591 23.65 14.51 -4.36
C ILE A 591 23.43 13.80 -3.03
N HIS A 592 24.53 13.39 -2.39
CA HIS A 592 24.56 13.11 -0.97
C HIS A 592 24.67 14.44 -0.19
N TRP A 593 23.62 14.79 0.56
CA TRP A 593 23.56 16.01 1.36
C TRP A 593 23.85 15.71 2.84
N ASP A 594 24.98 16.22 3.35
CA ASP A 594 25.35 16.14 4.78
C ASP A 594 24.62 17.19 5.66
N LEU A 595 23.35 17.43 5.33
CA LEU A 595 22.42 18.32 6.01
C LEU A 595 20.99 17.77 5.87
N GLN A 596 20.03 18.38 6.56
CA GLN A 596 18.62 17.99 6.51
C GLN A 596 17.81 18.96 5.63
N MET A 597 16.76 18.48 4.96
CA MET A 597 15.82 19.37 4.27
C MET A 597 14.37 18.99 4.57
N VAL A 598 13.53 20.00 4.75
CA VAL A 598 12.08 19.86 4.95
C VAL A 598 11.35 20.87 4.09
N PHE A 599 10.21 20.49 3.51
CA PHE A 599 9.37 21.33 2.67
C PHE A 599 8.04 21.64 3.36
N ILE A 600 7.60 22.90 3.22
CA ILE A 600 6.36 23.41 3.79
C ILE A 600 5.58 24.17 2.70
N ASP A 601 4.34 23.76 2.45
CA ASP A 601 3.38 24.43 1.53
C ASP A 601 2.30 25.23 2.30
N ASN A 602 2.18 25.01 3.62
CA ASN A 602 1.20 25.71 4.45
C ASN A 602 1.65 27.15 4.72
N SER A 603 0.95 28.12 4.13
CA SER A 603 1.24 29.55 4.28
C SER A 603 1.27 30.02 5.73
N THR A 604 0.45 29.44 6.61
CA THR A 604 0.39 29.83 8.03
C THR A 604 1.64 29.36 8.78
N GLU A 605 2.15 28.17 8.49
CA GLU A 605 3.39 27.63 9.09
C GLU A 605 4.62 28.39 8.59
N ILE A 606 4.65 28.76 7.30
CA ILE A 606 5.67 29.64 6.72
C ILE A 606 5.65 31.03 7.40
N GLU A 607 4.47 31.58 7.65
CA GLU A 607 4.32 32.88 8.34
C GLU A 607 4.77 32.82 9.81
N VAL A 608 4.57 31.69 10.51
CA VAL A 608 5.14 31.46 11.85
C VAL A 608 6.68 31.46 11.81
N LEU A 609 7.30 30.76 10.86
CA LEU A 609 8.76 30.74 10.69
C LEU A 609 9.31 32.14 10.38
N LYS A 610 8.72 32.85 9.42
CA LYS A 610 9.10 34.23 9.06
C LYS A 610 8.95 35.19 10.25
N LYS A 611 7.91 35.03 11.08
CA LYS A 611 7.71 35.82 12.30
C LYS A 611 8.76 35.52 13.37
N CYS A 612 9.18 34.27 13.52
CA CYS A 612 10.25 33.91 14.46
C CYS A 612 11.60 34.52 14.02
N TYR A 613 11.91 34.49 12.72
CA TYR A 613 13.06 35.19 12.16
C TYR A 613 12.98 36.71 12.37
N SER A 614 11.86 37.36 12.02
CA SER A 614 11.77 38.83 12.04
C SER A 614 11.77 39.45 13.43
N LEU A 615 11.36 38.69 14.46
CA LEU A 615 11.36 39.16 15.86
C LEU A 615 12.73 39.06 16.55
N PHE A 616 13.52 38.03 16.26
CA PHE A 616 14.74 37.71 17.02
C PHE A 616 16.03 37.71 16.19
N ASN A 617 15.94 37.43 14.89
CA ASN A 617 17.10 37.13 14.04
C ASN A 617 17.29 38.12 12.87
N GLN A 618 16.42 39.11 12.69
CA GLN A 618 16.51 40.11 11.63
C GLN A 618 17.25 41.38 12.11
N PRO A 619 18.30 41.85 11.40
CA PRO A 619 19.11 42.98 11.88
C PRO A 619 18.39 44.31 11.70
N ILE A 620 18.28 45.08 12.78
CA ILE A 620 17.72 46.44 12.74
C ILE A 620 18.75 47.37 12.09
N SER A 621 18.41 47.91 10.91
CA SER A 621 19.24 48.87 10.15
C SER A 621 20.66 48.38 9.79
N GLY A 622 20.84 47.07 9.57
CA GLY A 622 22.11 46.51 9.07
C GLY A 622 23.24 46.38 10.10
N GLY A 623 22.94 46.49 11.39
CA GLY A 623 23.87 46.17 12.48
C GLY A 623 23.98 44.68 12.78
N THR A 624 24.83 44.34 13.77
CA THR A 624 24.92 43.00 14.35
C THR A 624 23.78 42.71 15.31
N ILE A 625 23.50 41.43 15.57
CA ILE A 625 22.47 40.96 16.49
C ILE A 625 23.14 40.16 17.63
N SER A 626 22.59 40.27 18.84
CA SER A 626 22.95 39.49 20.02
C SER A 626 21.78 38.63 20.49
N HIS A 627 22.04 37.68 21.39
CA HIS A 627 21.00 36.91 22.09
C HIS A 627 19.91 37.82 22.71
N PRO A 628 18.65 37.35 22.84
CA PRO A 628 18.18 36.01 22.48
C PRO A 628 17.85 35.83 20.98
N TYR A 629 18.10 34.63 20.45
CA TYR A 629 17.79 34.26 19.05
C TYR A 629 16.60 33.31 18.92
N CYS A 630 15.95 33.27 17.76
CA CYS A 630 15.04 32.18 17.39
C CYS A 630 15.84 30.97 16.84
N GLY A 631 15.80 29.87 17.58
CA GLY A 631 16.33 28.57 17.19
C GLY A 631 15.26 27.66 16.57
N MET A 632 15.73 26.76 15.71
CA MET A 632 14.94 25.69 15.11
C MET A 632 15.61 24.33 15.34
N SER A 633 14.80 23.34 15.68
CA SER A 633 15.17 21.93 15.78
C SER A 633 14.32 21.09 14.82
N PHE A 634 14.95 20.19 14.07
CA PHE A 634 14.28 19.16 13.27
C PHE A 634 15.17 17.94 13.13
N LYS A 635 14.56 16.75 13.11
CA LYS A 635 15.26 15.47 13.05
C LYS A 635 14.62 14.52 12.04
N LEU A 636 15.46 14.01 11.16
CA LEU A 636 15.18 12.92 10.24
C LEU A 636 16.20 11.81 10.49
N SER A 637 15.71 10.62 10.85
CA SER A 637 16.55 9.43 11.05
C SER A 637 16.37 8.48 9.89
N ASN A 638 17.45 8.16 9.15
CA ASN A 638 17.44 7.20 8.05
C ASN A 638 18.06 5.87 8.53
N ALA A 639 17.40 4.74 8.26
CA ALA A 639 17.91 3.40 8.59
C ALA A 639 18.93 2.87 7.57
N ALA A 640 18.83 3.26 6.30
CA ALA A 640 19.75 2.83 5.25
C ALA A 640 21.09 3.56 5.27
N ALA A 641 22.15 2.88 4.84
CA ALA A 641 23.47 3.46 4.61
C ALA A 641 24.28 2.64 3.60
N GLY A 642 25.19 3.30 2.88
CA GLY A 642 26.08 2.70 1.89
C GLY A 642 25.49 2.76 0.49
N ASN A 643 24.94 1.64 0.03
CA ASN A 643 24.30 1.48 -1.27
C ASN A 643 23.25 0.34 -1.21
N SER A 644 22.48 0.14 -2.28
CA SER A 644 21.40 -0.83 -2.32
C SER A 644 21.87 -2.28 -2.10
N ASP A 645 23.07 -2.66 -2.55
CA ASP A 645 23.65 -3.99 -2.28
C ASP A 645 23.87 -4.23 -0.79
N ILE A 646 24.53 -3.28 -0.11
CA ILE A 646 24.81 -3.36 1.34
C ILE A 646 23.50 -3.32 2.13
N CYS A 647 22.58 -2.44 1.74
CA CYS A 647 21.36 -2.18 2.48
C CYS A 647 20.35 -3.33 2.34
N TYR A 648 20.11 -3.81 1.11
CA TYR A 648 19.19 -4.91 0.84
C TYR A 648 19.68 -6.23 1.47
N ARG A 649 20.99 -6.53 1.38
CA ARG A 649 21.59 -7.69 2.07
C ARG A 649 21.38 -7.63 3.58
N ARG A 650 21.58 -6.48 4.22
CA ARG A 650 21.32 -6.31 5.67
C ARG A 650 19.86 -6.59 6.05
N GLY A 651 18.90 -6.24 5.19
CA GLY A 651 17.48 -6.59 5.40
C GLY A 651 17.25 -8.10 5.39
N ILE A 652 17.79 -8.80 4.39
CA ILE A 652 17.70 -10.27 4.28
C ILE A 652 18.39 -10.96 5.46
N ASP A 653 19.60 -10.53 5.83
CA ASP A 653 20.35 -11.09 6.95
C ASP A 653 19.61 -10.87 8.29
N ALA A 654 18.99 -9.70 8.49
CA ALA A 654 18.18 -9.41 9.67
C ALA A 654 16.96 -10.35 9.78
N MET A 655 16.29 -10.66 8.67
CA MET A 655 15.17 -11.60 8.62
C MET A 655 15.58 -13.07 8.82
N ASN A 656 16.79 -13.46 8.42
CA ASN A 656 17.30 -14.83 8.56
C ASN A 656 17.98 -15.11 9.91
N SER A 657 18.39 -14.06 10.63
CA SER A 657 19.02 -14.18 11.94
C SER A 657 17.98 -14.43 13.06
N LEU A 658 18.45 -14.92 14.21
CA LEU A 658 17.65 -15.25 15.41
C LEU A 658 17.13 -14.00 16.15
N GLN A 659 16.84 -12.92 15.42
CA GLN A 659 16.24 -11.67 15.89
C GLN A 659 14.75 -11.91 16.20
N ILE A 660 14.49 -12.71 17.24
CA ILE A 660 13.16 -12.84 17.84
C ILE A 660 12.70 -11.42 18.18
N SER A 661 11.55 -11.06 17.62
CA SER A 661 10.80 -9.81 17.81
C SER A 661 10.64 -9.44 19.29
N LEU A 662 11.66 -8.78 19.86
CA LEU A 662 11.62 -8.17 21.19
C LEU A 662 11.21 -6.71 21.13
N ASP A 663 11.40 -6.05 19.99
CA ASP A 663 10.97 -4.68 19.73
C ASP A 663 10.13 -4.59 18.44
N THR A 664 9.02 -3.86 18.53
CA THR A 664 8.06 -3.46 17.47
C THR A 664 7.04 -4.49 16.96
N ASN A 665 5.84 -3.98 16.66
CA ASN A 665 4.65 -4.72 16.26
C ASN A 665 4.71 -5.21 14.80
N GLY A 666 5.60 -6.17 14.50
CA GLY A 666 5.59 -6.89 13.22
C GLY A 666 5.91 -6.05 11.98
N GLN A 667 6.65 -4.95 12.13
CA GLN A 667 7.20 -4.22 11.00
C GLN A 667 8.48 -4.91 10.46
N ASN A 668 8.69 -4.82 9.16
CA ASN A 668 9.88 -5.40 8.52
C ASN A 668 11.13 -4.64 8.94
N ASN A 669 12.06 -5.30 9.64
CA ASN A 669 13.35 -4.74 10.08
C ASN A 669 14.36 -4.46 8.93
N ALA A 670 13.88 -4.28 7.70
CA ALA A 670 14.72 -3.99 6.54
C ALA A 670 15.10 -2.49 6.53
N PRO A 671 16.39 -2.12 6.46
CA PRO A 671 16.80 -0.72 6.51
C PRO A 671 16.43 0.09 5.26
N CYS A 672 16.14 -0.58 4.14
CA CYS A 672 15.59 0.00 2.91
C CYS A 672 14.67 -1.00 2.21
N ILE A 673 13.89 -0.48 1.27
CA ILE A 673 12.92 -1.23 0.47
C ILE A 673 13.16 -0.88 -1.01
N PRO A 674 13.12 -1.85 -1.96
CA PRO A 674 13.10 -1.55 -3.39
C PRO A 674 11.98 -0.58 -3.76
N LEU A 675 12.20 0.29 -4.75
CA LEU A 675 11.11 1.09 -5.31
C LEU A 675 10.13 0.20 -6.07
N VAL A 676 8.84 0.30 -5.75
CA VAL A 676 7.79 -0.56 -6.31
C VAL A 676 6.72 0.27 -7.00
N GLY A 677 6.63 0.13 -8.33
CA GLY A 677 5.65 0.80 -9.15
C GLY A 677 4.37 -0.01 -9.35
N TYR A 678 3.34 0.64 -9.88
CA TYR A 678 2.14 -0.02 -10.37
C TYR A 678 1.90 0.33 -11.84
N ASN A 679 2.20 -0.59 -12.74
CA ASN A 679 1.93 -0.37 -14.15
C ASN A 679 0.47 -0.63 -14.48
N ILE A 680 -0.10 0.20 -15.35
CA ILE A 680 -1.46 0.03 -15.87
C ILE A 680 -1.36 -0.39 -17.34
N PHE A 681 -1.99 -1.52 -17.67
CA PHE A 681 -2.08 -2.02 -19.05
C PHE A 681 -3.52 -2.06 -19.49
N GLY A 682 -3.88 -1.29 -20.52
CA GLY A 682 -5.21 -1.29 -21.11
C GLY A 682 -5.21 -2.00 -22.45
N LEU A 683 -5.81 -3.18 -22.54
CA LEU A 683 -6.05 -3.86 -23.83
C LEU A 683 -7.48 -3.52 -24.28
N PRO A 684 -7.68 -2.72 -25.36
CA PRO A 684 -9.02 -2.46 -25.85
C PRO A 684 -9.72 -3.74 -26.31
N ILE A 685 -8.97 -4.70 -26.88
CA ILE A 685 -9.42 -6.06 -27.19
C ILE A 685 -8.55 -7.06 -26.41
N GLY A 686 -9.11 -7.67 -25.37
CA GLY A 686 -8.46 -8.78 -24.65
C GLY A 686 -8.57 -10.10 -25.43
N LEU A 687 -7.43 -10.77 -25.67
CA LEU A 687 -7.36 -12.05 -26.36
C LEU A 687 -7.27 -13.21 -25.36
N SER A 688 -8.06 -14.25 -25.55
CA SER A 688 -8.04 -15.45 -24.69
C SER A 688 -6.94 -16.44 -25.11
N THR A 689 -6.41 -17.20 -24.16
CA THR A 689 -5.60 -18.40 -24.43
C THR A 689 -6.29 -19.43 -25.32
N LEU A 690 -7.64 -19.49 -25.32
CA LEU A 690 -8.43 -20.39 -26.17
C LEU A 690 -8.62 -19.87 -27.62
N ALA A 691 -8.22 -18.65 -27.92
CA ALA A 691 -8.35 -18.09 -29.26
C ALA A 691 -7.25 -18.65 -30.18
N ASN A 692 -7.68 -19.29 -31.28
CA ASN A 692 -6.79 -19.80 -32.33
C ASN A 692 -6.62 -18.76 -33.45
N PHE A 693 -5.37 -18.53 -33.86
CA PHE A 693 -5.01 -17.62 -34.93
C PHE A 693 -4.14 -18.33 -35.97
N SER A 694 -4.27 -17.95 -37.24
CA SER A 694 -3.40 -18.48 -38.31
C SER A 694 -1.98 -17.90 -38.31
N ARG A 695 -1.76 -16.81 -37.56
CA ARG A 695 -0.48 -16.14 -37.29
C ARG A 695 -0.57 -15.52 -35.90
N GLU A 696 0.53 -15.47 -35.15
CA GLU A 696 0.51 -14.80 -33.84
C GLU A 696 0.13 -13.31 -34.00
N PRO A 697 -0.69 -12.76 -33.07
CA PRO A 697 -1.10 -11.37 -33.09
C PRO A 697 0.08 -10.45 -32.75
N THR A 698 0.12 -9.25 -33.35
CA THR A 698 1.14 -8.25 -33.05
C THR A 698 0.54 -6.97 -32.47
N TYR A 699 1.35 -6.23 -31.71
CA TYR A 699 0.90 -5.14 -30.84
C TYR A 699 1.66 -3.83 -31.11
N MET A 700 0.90 -2.73 -31.11
CA MET A 700 1.42 -1.39 -30.92
C MET A 700 1.16 -0.99 -29.46
N VAL A 701 2.24 -0.71 -28.73
CA VAL A 701 2.18 -0.15 -27.38
C VAL A 701 2.03 1.35 -27.50
N LEU A 702 0.99 1.89 -26.89
CA LEU A 702 0.79 3.32 -26.69
C LEU A 702 1.19 3.61 -25.24
N ALA A 703 2.26 4.38 -25.04
CA ALA A 703 2.99 4.50 -23.79
C ALA A 703 2.97 5.92 -23.19
N SER A 704 3.04 5.98 -21.86
CA SER A 704 3.36 7.18 -21.09
C SER A 704 4.00 6.80 -19.75
N ARG A 705 4.88 7.65 -19.21
CA ARG A 705 5.34 7.56 -17.82
C ARG A 705 4.26 8.06 -16.85
N MET A 706 4.27 7.56 -15.62
CA MET A 706 3.35 7.92 -14.55
C MET A 706 3.99 8.73 -13.42
N ASP A 707 5.33 8.77 -13.37
CA ASP A 707 6.10 9.31 -12.25
C ASP A 707 7.10 10.39 -12.63
N SER A 708 7.39 11.26 -11.66
CA SER A 708 8.55 12.16 -11.60
C SER A 708 9.14 12.20 -10.18
N PHE A 709 10.09 13.09 -9.91
CA PHE A 709 10.64 13.32 -8.56
C PHE A 709 11.02 14.78 -8.34
N GLY A 710 11.13 15.18 -7.07
CA GLY A 710 11.84 16.38 -6.62
C GLY A 710 13.19 16.05 -5.97
N VAL A 711 13.84 17.02 -5.32
CA VAL A 711 15.00 16.73 -4.44
C VAL A 711 14.52 16.16 -3.10
N ILE A 712 13.33 16.59 -2.67
CA ILE A 712 12.43 15.82 -1.83
C ILE A 712 11.55 15.02 -2.79
N ALA A 713 11.72 13.69 -2.85
CA ALA A 713 11.22 12.88 -3.96
C ALA A 713 9.69 12.90 -4.10
N ASP A 714 8.97 12.77 -2.99
CA ASP A 714 7.51 12.87 -2.88
C ASP A 714 6.95 14.25 -3.25
N VAL A 715 7.71 15.34 -3.11
CA VAL A 715 7.28 16.69 -3.54
C VAL A 715 7.54 16.83 -5.05
N SER A 716 6.71 16.15 -5.84
CA SER A 716 6.89 16.01 -7.29
C SER A 716 5.56 16.18 -8.04
N PRO A 717 5.10 17.43 -8.28
CA PRO A 717 3.77 17.67 -8.84
C PRO A 717 3.61 17.13 -10.26
N GLY A 718 4.68 17.15 -11.07
CA GLY A 718 4.74 16.49 -12.38
C GLY A 718 3.76 17.03 -13.42
N GLU A 719 3.31 18.29 -13.31
CA GLU A 719 2.19 18.81 -14.10
C GLU A 719 2.44 18.70 -15.61
N ILE A 720 3.58 19.21 -16.09
CA ILE A 720 3.96 19.13 -17.51
C ILE A 720 4.74 17.85 -17.80
N SER A 721 5.68 17.44 -16.94
CA SER A 721 6.56 16.29 -17.27
C SER A 721 5.84 14.94 -17.31
N VAL A 722 4.67 14.83 -16.68
CA VAL A 722 3.90 13.59 -16.54
C VAL A 722 2.41 13.80 -16.89
N ILE A 723 1.72 14.68 -16.16
CA ILE A 723 0.25 14.68 -16.10
C ILE A 723 -0.41 15.03 -17.44
N THR A 724 0.08 16.03 -18.17
CA THR A 724 -0.50 16.38 -19.49
C THR A 724 -0.44 15.23 -20.49
N SER A 725 0.60 14.39 -20.42
CA SER A 725 0.76 13.21 -21.28
C SER A 725 -0.20 12.08 -20.90
N LEU A 726 -0.45 11.90 -19.60
CA LEU A 726 -1.49 10.98 -19.09
C LEU A 726 -2.90 11.38 -19.54
N ILE A 727 -3.24 12.68 -19.50
CA ILE A 727 -4.54 13.19 -19.95
C ILE A 727 -4.75 12.86 -21.45
N ALA A 728 -3.72 13.05 -22.28
CA ALA A 728 -3.80 12.73 -23.71
C ALA A 728 -4.06 11.24 -23.94
N MET A 729 -3.35 10.38 -23.21
CA MET A 729 -3.48 8.93 -23.29
C MET A 729 -4.87 8.44 -22.84
N ILE A 730 -5.41 8.96 -21.75
CA ILE A 730 -6.76 8.62 -21.27
C ILE A 730 -7.84 9.10 -22.25
N SER A 731 -7.65 10.27 -22.85
CA SER A 731 -8.59 10.86 -23.82
C SER A 731 -8.66 10.03 -25.12
N ALA A 732 -7.51 9.60 -25.63
CA ALA A 732 -7.44 8.67 -26.76
C ALA A 732 -8.05 7.30 -26.41
N ALA A 733 -7.73 6.75 -25.22
CA ALA A 733 -8.31 5.49 -24.74
C ALA A 733 -9.85 5.58 -24.65
N ARG A 734 -10.42 6.69 -24.17
CA ARG A 734 -11.87 6.89 -24.07
C ARG A 734 -12.56 6.93 -25.43
N SER A 735 -11.95 7.57 -26.43
CA SER A 735 -12.50 7.53 -27.80
C SER A 735 -12.52 6.10 -28.35
N ILE A 736 -11.47 5.31 -28.12
CA ILE A 736 -11.43 3.90 -28.53
C ILE A 736 -12.50 3.08 -27.82
N GLY A 737 -12.61 3.17 -26.48
CA GLY A 737 -13.59 2.39 -25.71
C GLY A 737 -15.05 2.74 -26.03
N THR A 738 -15.37 4.02 -26.21
CA THR A 738 -16.73 4.44 -26.61
C THR A 738 -17.11 3.99 -28.02
N ASN A 739 -16.13 3.80 -28.91
CA ASN A 739 -16.29 3.32 -30.29
C ASN A 739 -15.84 1.85 -30.48
N PHE A 740 -15.79 1.05 -29.40
CA PHE A 740 -15.13 -0.26 -29.34
C PHE A 740 -15.42 -1.21 -30.51
N GLU A 741 -16.66 -1.27 -31.00
CA GLU A 741 -17.07 -2.20 -32.06
C GLU A 741 -16.27 -2.01 -33.36
N ASN A 742 -16.01 -0.76 -33.76
CA ASN A 742 -15.24 -0.42 -34.96
C ASN A 742 -13.77 -0.85 -34.80
N TRP A 743 -13.17 -0.53 -33.65
CA TRP A 743 -11.79 -0.90 -33.29
C TRP A 743 -11.62 -2.42 -33.17
N SER A 744 -12.60 -3.12 -32.58
CA SER A 744 -12.62 -4.57 -32.45
C SER A 744 -12.68 -5.25 -33.81
N LYS A 745 -13.53 -4.75 -34.72
CA LYS A 745 -13.64 -5.26 -36.09
C LYS A 745 -12.37 -5.03 -36.90
N ALA A 746 -11.76 -3.85 -36.80
CA ALA A 746 -10.50 -3.53 -37.47
C ALA A 746 -9.36 -4.44 -36.97
N SER A 747 -9.13 -4.48 -35.66
CA SER A 747 -8.05 -5.28 -35.03
C SER A 747 -8.14 -6.77 -35.38
N LYS A 748 -9.35 -7.36 -35.32
CA LYS A 748 -9.60 -8.76 -35.69
C LYS A 748 -9.38 -9.04 -37.19
N LYS A 749 -9.62 -8.05 -38.07
CA LYS A 749 -9.40 -8.18 -39.52
C LYS A 749 -7.92 -8.10 -39.87
N SER A 750 -7.16 -7.24 -39.20
CA SER A 750 -5.72 -7.02 -39.46
C SER A 750 -4.81 -7.97 -38.67
N ASN A 751 -5.32 -8.64 -37.62
CA ASN A 751 -4.54 -9.38 -36.62
C ASN A 751 -3.53 -8.49 -35.86
N LYS A 752 -3.81 -7.18 -35.80
CA LYS A 752 -3.00 -6.15 -35.16
C LYS A 752 -3.79 -5.51 -34.02
N TYR A 753 -3.14 -5.37 -32.86
CA TYR A 753 -3.78 -5.01 -31.60
C TYR A 753 -3.09 -3.82 -30.93
N LEU A 754 -3.82 -3.15 -30.03
CA LEU A 754 -3.33 -2.00 -29.28
C LEU A 754 -3.14 -2.40 -27.82
N MET A 755 -2.08 -1.90 -27.19
CA MET A 755 -1.89 -1.97 -25.75
C MET A 755 -1.58 -0.59 -25.21
N PHE A 756 -2.51 0.01 -24.47
CA PHE A 756 -2.20 1.17 -23.63
C PHE A 756 -1.31 0.71 -22.48
N SER A 757 -0.25 1.45 -22.19
CA SER A 757 0.68 1.17 -21.09
C SER A 757 1.07 2.46 -20.40
N THR A 758 0.81 2.54 -19.11
CA THR A 758 1.29 3.61 -18.25
C THR A 758 2.28 3.01 -17.27
N PHE A 759 3.54 3.36 -17.43
CA PHE A 759 4.68 2.78 -16.71
C PHE A 759 5.07 3.62 -15.51
N ASN A 760 5.45 2.96 -14.41
CA ASN A 760 5.78 3.58 -13.14
C ASN A 760 7.22 3.26 -12.73
N GLY A 761 7.95 4.27 -12.26
CA GLY A 761 9.39 4.19 -12.00
C GLY A 761 10.23 4.43 -13.25
N GLU A 762 9.68 5.11 -14.26
CA GLU A 762 10.45 5.50 -15.45
C GLU A 762 11.47 6.60 -15.12
N SER A 763 11.30 7.35 -14.02
CA SER A 763 12.30 8.31 -13.51
C SER A 763 13.51 7.65 -12.81
N PHE A 764 13.44 6.33 -12.59
CA PHE A 764 14.33 5.57 -11.72
C PHE A 764 14.92 4.39 -12.48
N ASP A 765 15.58 4.66 -13.62
CA ASP A 765 16.20 3.65 -14.47
C ASP A 765 15.20 2.65 -15.08
N TYR A 766 14.02 3.15 -15.47
CA TYR A 766 13.01 2.38 -16.21
C TYR A 766 12.46 1.16 -15.46
N ILE A 767 12.13 1.27 -14.17
CA ILE A 767 11.62 0.13 -13.35
C ILE A 767 10.40 -0.50 -14.02
N GLY A 768 9.38 0.29 -14.34
CA GLY A 768 8.10 -0.21 -14.85
C GLY A 768 8.26 -0.90 -16.20
N SER A 769 8.86 -0.24 -17.19
CA SER A 769 9.02 -0.80 -18.52
C SER A 769 10.01 -1.97 -18.54
N SER A 770 11.11 -1.93 -17.78
CA SER A 770 12.07 -3.04 -17.73
C SER A 770 11.54 -4.29 -17.02
N ALA A 771 10.75 -4.13 -15.96
CA ALA A 771 10.02 -5.23 -15.32
C ALA A 771 9.00 -5.87 -16.27
N THR A 772 8.27 -5.05 -17.03
CA THR A 772 7.32 -5.52 -18.05
C THR A 772 8.02 -6.34 -19.12
N VAL A 773 9.15 -5.85 -19.65
CA VAL A 773 9.92 -6.56 -20.68
C VAL A 773 10.56 -7.84 -20.13
N HIS A 774 10.96 -7.88 -18.85
CA HIS A 774 11.41 -9.12 -18.21
C HIS A 774 10.31 -10.20 -18.24
N LEU A 775 9.09 -9.87 -17.80
CA LEU A 775 7.94 -10.79 -17.85
C LEU A 775 7.59 -11.21 -19.29
N MET A 776 7.65 -10.29 -20.27
CA MET A 776 7.44 -10.62 -21.70
C MET A 776 8.47 -11.59 -22.25
N ARG A 777 9.73 -11.55 -21.78
CA ARG A 777 10.79 -12.47 -22.20
C ARG A 777 10.65 -13.86 -21.56
N ASN A 778 10.14 -13.93 -20.33
CA ASN A 778 9.86 -15.19 -19.65
C ASN A 778 8.54 -15.85 -20.12
N SER A 779 7.78 -15.21 -21.01
CA SER A 779 6.41 -15.60 -21.36
C SER A 779 5.45 -15.59 -20.15
N GLU A 780 5.62 -14.64 -19.23
CA GLU A 780 4.83 -14.46 -17.99
C GLU A 780 3.94 -13.21 -18.03
N PHE A 781 4.07 -12.38 -19.08
CA PHE A 781 3.24 -11.18 -19.25
C PHE A 781 1.99 -11.45 -20.13
N PRO A 782 0.81 -10.92 -19.79
CA PRO A 782 0.46 -10.29 -18.51
C PRO A 782 0.37 -11.34 -17.39
N LEU A 783 0.64 -10.93 -16.16
CA LEU A 783 0.65 -11.83 -15.00
C LEU A 783 -0.68 -12.60 -14.88
N PRO A 784 -0.64 -13.93 -14.63
CA PRO A 784 -1.83 -14.75 -14.47
C PRO A 784 -2.57 -14.39 -13.18
N ILE A 785 -3.90 -14.31 -13.23
CA ILE A 785 -4.74 -13.98 -12.06
C ILE A 785 -5.23 -15.26 -11.37
N LEU A 786 -5.59 -16.29 -12.14
CA LEU A 786 -6.15 -17.57 -11.67
C LEU A 786 -5.88 -18.69 -12.70
N ASN A 787 -5.94 -19.95 -12.28
CA ASN A 787 -5.87 -21.14 -13.15
C ASN A 787 -7.16 -21.36 -13.98
N ILE A 788 -7.61 -20.34 -14.71
CA ILE A 788 -8.82 -20.33 -15.53
C ILE A 788 -8.52 -19.77 -16.93
N THR A 789 -9.54 -19.63 -17.79
CA THR A 789 -9.40 -19.03 -19.13
C THR A 789 -8.89 -17.59 -19.00
N GLN A 790 -7.61 -17.35 -19.30
CA GLN A 790 -6.93 -16.08 -19.07
C GLN A 790 -6.59 -15.34 -20.37
N LEU A 791 -6.04 -14.13 -20.24
CA LEU A 791 -5.38 -13.44 -21.35
C LEU A 791 -4.28 -14.31 -21.95
N ARG A 792 -4.19 -14.36 -23.28
CA ARG A 792 -3.04 -14.93 -23.98
C ARG A 792 -1.80 -14.10 -23.62
N ASN A 793 -0.71 -14.78 -23.30
CA ASN A 793 0.55 -14.15 -22.96
C ASN A 793 1.08 -13.37 -24.18
N ILE A 794 1.60 -12.17 -23.93
CA ILE A 794 2.15 -11.27 -24.96
C ILE A 794 3.65 -11.28 -24.81
N ASN A 795 4.34 -11.90 -25.77
CA ASN A 795 5.79 -12.04 -25.77
C ASN A 795 6.45 -10.83 -26.47
N LEU A 796 7.71 -10.56 -26.14
CA LEU A 796 8.42 -9.38 -26.63
C LEU A 796 8.43 -9.27 -28.17
N GLN A 797 8.58 -10.40 -28.88
CA GLN A 797 8.63 -10.48 -30.34
C GLN A 797 7.29 -10.11 -31.02
N GLN A 798 6.21 -9.99 -30.25
CA GLN A 798 4.90 -9.57 -30.75
C GLN A 798 4.74 -8.04 -30.72
N ILE A 799 5.67 -7.30 -30.08
CA ILE A 799 5.63 -5.84 -30.03
C ILE A 799 6.28 -5.26 -31.30
N GLU A 800 5.49 -4.65 -32.18
CA GLU A 800 6.02 -4.00 -33.39
C GLU A 800 6.48 -2.55 -33.12
N TYR A 801 5.71 -1.81 -32.32
CA TYR A 801 5.91 -0.38 -32.07
C TYR A 801 5.71 -0.04 -30.59
N VAL A 802 6.54 0.84 -30.05
CA VAL A 802 6.28 1.60 -28.82
C VAL A 802 6.17 3.08 -29.20
N VAL A 803 4.95 3.61 -29.12
CA VAL A 803 4.62 5.01 -29.38
C VAL A 803 4.44 5.70 -28.04
N GLU A 804 5.29 6.67 -27.70
CA GLU A 804 5.26 7.36 -26.40
C GLU A 804 4.96 8.85 -26.56
N VAL A 805 4.26 9.44 -25.59
CA VAL A 805 3.95 10.87 -25.56
C VAL A 805 4.55 11.50 -24.31
N GLN A 806 5.20 12.67 -24.47
CA GLN A 806 5.96 13.31 -23.41
C GLN A 806 5.78 14.84 -23.37
N GLN A 807 5.77 15.40 -22.16
CA GLN A 807 5.96 16.83 -21.84
C GLN A 807 5.00 17.85 -22.48
N LEU A 808 3.77 17.44 -22.82
CA LEU A 808 2.81 18.31 -23.52
C LEU A 808 2.50 19.60 -22.76
N GLY A 809 2.35 20.70 -23.50
CA GLY A 809 2.06 22.05 -23.02
C GLY A 809 3.24 23.02 -23.16
N SER A 810 4.45 22.48 -23.34
CA SER A 810 5.68 23.25 -23.51
C SER A 810 6.00 23.63 -24.97
N SER A 811 5.11 23.35 -25.94
CA SER A 811 5.39 23.65 -27.35
C SER A 811 5.59 25.15 -27.60
N LYS A 812 6.63 25.46 -28.37
CA LYS A 812 6.90 26.80 -28.91
C LYS A 812 6.34 26.85 -30.33
N ASN A 813 5.58 27.92 -30.63
CA ASN A 813 4.96 28.15 -31.94
C ASN A 813 4.12 26.96 -32.49
N LYS A 814 3.47 26.19 -31.61
CA LYS A 814 2.70 24.98 -31.96
C LYS A 814 3.51 23.95 -32.77
N LYS A 815 4.80 23.84 -32.49
CA LYS A 815 5.71 22.88 -33.12
C LYS A 815 5.93 21.67 -32.22
N LEU A 816 5.74 20.49 -32.78
CA LEU A 816 5.99 19.18 -32.18
C LEU A 816 7.02 18.42 -33.02
N TYR A 817 7.57 17.35 -32.43
CA TYR A 817 8.56 16.49 -33.05
C TYR A 817 8.19 15.03 -32.83
N ALA A 818 8.48 14.22 -33.86
CA ALA A 818 8.41 12.77 -33.82
C ALA A 818 9.84 12.21 -33.86
N HIS A 819 10.30 11.67 -32.73
CA HIS A 819 11.63 11.10 -32.57
C HIS A 819 11.63 9.62 -32.93
N VAL A 820 12.53 9.22 -33.83
CA VAL A 820 12.70 7.83 -34.31
C VAL A 820 14.19 7.46 -34.35
N ASP A 821 14.52 6.23 -33.94
CA ASP A 821 15.88 5.68 -34.05
C ASP A 821 16.23 5.51 -35.53
N LYS A 822 17.35 6.11 -35.94
CA LYS A 822 17.84 6.07 -37.32
C LYS A 822 18.05 4.65 -37.86
N LYS A 823 18.55 3.70 -37.05
CA LYS A 823 18.76 2.30 -37.52
C LYS A 823 17.41 1.68 -37.85
N ARG A 824 16.46 1.76 -36.93
CA ARG A 824 15.11 1.19 -37.07
C ARG A 824 14.27 1.89 -38.14
N TYR A 825 14.30 3.23 -38.19
CA TYR A 825 13.71 4.01 -39.29
C TYR A 825 14.22 3.54 -40.66
N SER A 826 15.53 3.32 -40.80
CA SER A 826 16.11 2.84 -42.07
C SER A 826 15.59 1.45 -42.48
N ASN A 827 15.30 0.58 -41.50
CA ASN A 827 14.78 -0.76 -41.74
C ASN A 827 13.28 -0.80 -42.10
N LYS A 828 12.48 0.18 -41.63
CA LYS A 828 11.02 0.24 -41.80
C LYS A 828 10.52 1.57 -42.37
N LYS A 829 11.32 2.20 -43.22
CA LYS A 829 11.09 3.57 -43.71
C LYS A 829 9.68 3.80 -44.26
N GLU A 830 9.20 2.94 -45.16
CA GLU A 830 7.88 3.12 -45.79
C GLU A 830 6.72 3.02 -44.79
N GLU A 831 6.80 2.10 -43.81
CA GLU A 831 5.80 1.97 -42.75
C GLU A 831 5.78 3.23 -41.87
N ILE A 832 6.96 3.71 -41.46
CA ILE A 832 7.10 4.85 -40.54
C ILE A 832 6.77 6.18 -41.24
N ASP A 833 7.22 6.41 -42.48
CA ASP A 833 6.82 7.56 -43.28
C ASP A 833 5.29 7.59 -43.46
N GLY A 834 4.67 6.42 -43.62
CA GLY A 834 3.22 6.25 -43.63
C GLY A 834 2.54 6.68 -42.32
N ILE A 835 3.09 6.28 -41.16
CA ILE A 835 2.57 6.67 -39.83
C ILE A 835 2.73 8.18 -39.60
N LEU A 836 3.91 8.71 -39.90
CA LEU A 836 4.24 10.12 -39.68
C LEU A 836 3.45 11.06 -40.61
N LYS A 837 3.08 10.61 -41.81
CA LYS A 837 2.14 11.31 -42.68
C LYS A 837 0.78 11.48 -42.00
N ARG A 838 0.20 10.42 -41.44
CA ARG A 838 -1.12 10.42 -40.77
C ARG A 838 -1.13 11.20 -39.46
N ILE A 839 -0.02 11.23 -38.74
CA ILE A 839 0.19 12.13 -37.59
C ILE A 839 0.20 13.59 -38.04
N ARG A 840 0.97 13.92 -39.08
CA ARG A 840 1.03 15.29 -39.64
C ARG A 840 -0.32 15.76 -40.15
N GLU A 841 -1.05 14.91 -40.88
CA GLU A 841 -2.41 15.21 -41.38
C GLU A 841 -3.40 15.47 -40.24
N SER A 842 -3.27 14.78 -39.10
CA SER A 842 -4.07 15.03 -37.89
C SER A 842 -3.71 16.35 -37.21
N LEU A 843 -2.41 16.58 -36.97
CA LEU A 843 -1.94 17.75 -36.21
C LEU A 843 -2.16 19.08 -36.96
N VAL A 844 -2.04 19.08 -38.29
CA VAL A 844 -2.29 20.27 -39.12
C VAL A 844 -3.75 20.73 -39.05
N GLN A 845 -4.71 19.80 -38.90
CA GLN A 845 -6.13 20.17 -38.71
C GLN A 845 -6.38 20.93 -37.42
N ASP A 846 -5.62 20.60 -36.37
CA ASP A 846 -5.71 21.23 -35.04
C ASP A 846 -4.73 22.43 -34.91
N GLY A 847 -4.07 22.82 -36.01
CA GLY A 847 -3.20 23.99 -36.11
C GLY A 847 -1.77 23.80 -35.58
N TYR A 848 -1.31 22.54 -35.46
CA TYR A 848 0.04 22.18 -35.04
C TYR A 848 0.90 21.71 -36.23
N THR A 849 2.21 21.84 -36.09
CA THR A 849 3.19 21.29 -37.05
C THR A 849 4.00 20.18 -36.41
N ILE A 850 4.37 19.16 -37.19
CA ILE A 850 5.28 18.09 -36.72
C ILE A 850 6.47 17.89 -37.65
N ASN A 851 7.66 18.01 -37.04
CA ASN A 851 8.93 17.66 -37.66
C ASN A 851 9.32 16.23 -37.30
N MET A 852 10.08 15.57 -38.18
CA MET A 852 10.67 14.27 -37.88
C MET A 852 12.10 14.50 -37.39
N SER A 853 12.45 13.89 -36.25
CA SER A 853 13.82 13.86 -35.74
C SER A 853 14.33 12.42 -35.84
N ILE A 854 15.23 12.18 -36.80
CA ILE A 854 15.78 10.85 -37.10
C ILE A 854 17.18 10.79 -36.49
N GLU A 855 17.29 10.23 -35.29
CA GLU A 855 18.46 10.39 -34.43
C GLU A 855 19.25 9.09 -34.26
N ASN A 856 20.57 9.18 -34.06
CA ASN A 856 21.38 8.03 -33.66
C ASN A 856 21.13 7.61 -32.20
N VAL A 857 20.61 8.54 -31.38
CA VAL A 857 20.30 8.39 -29.95
C VAL A 857 19.00 9.13 -29.71
N THR A 858 17.96 8.40 -29.31
CA THR A 858 16.61 8.94 -29.12
C THR A 858 16.40 9.40 -27.67
N PRO A 859 15.43 10.31 -27.41
CA PRO A 859 15.09 10.75 -26.05
C PRO A 859 14.84 9.59 -25.07
N PRO A 860 15.16 9.77 -23.77
CA PRO A 860 14.80 8.84 -22.70
C PRO A 860 13.31 8.50 -22.75
N SER A 861 12.99 7.21 -22.83
CA SER A 861 11.63 6.71 -23.04
C SER A 861 11.51 5.23 -22.67
N SER A 862 10.32 4.78 -22.33
CA SER A 862 10.00 3.39 -21.94
C SER A 862 10.45 2.38 -22.99
N TRP A 863 10.48 2.78 -24.27
CA TRP A 863 10.99 1.99 -25.38
C TRP A 863 12.43 1.50 -25.18
N HIS A 864 13.30 2.23 -24.46
CA HIS A 864 14.69 1.81 -24.23
C HIS A 864 14.76 0.44 -23.53
N SER A 865 13.79 0.13 -22.65
CA SER A 865 13.65 -1.19 -22.02
C SER A 865 13.37 -2.31 -23.01
N PHE A 866 12.58 -2.05 -24.06
CA PHE A 866 12.28 -3.02 -25.13
C PHE A 866 13.47 -3.18 -26.06
N ALA A 867 14.07 -2.06 -26.48
CA ALA A 867 15.20 -1.99 -27.40
C ALA A 867 16.44 -2.76 -26.94
N LYS A 868 16.66 -2.87 -25.62
CA LYS A 868 17.73 -3.68 -25.00
C LYS A 868 17.66 -5.17 -25.35
N PHE A 869 16.47 -5.70 -25.65
CA PHE A 869 16.23 -7.14 -25.77
C PHE A 869 15.59 -7.57 -27.09
N ASP A 870 15.10 -6.63 -27.90
CA ASP A 870 14.67 -6.89 -29.27
C ASP A 870 15.04 -5.70 -30.18
N GLU A 871 15.79 -5.98 -31.25
CA GLU A 871 16.22 -4.96 -32.20
C GLU A 871 15.12 -4.54 -33.19
N ASN A 872 14.03 -5.31 -33.30
CA ASN A 872 12.96 -5.09 -34.26
C ASN A 872 11.86 -4.14 -33.75
N VAL A 873 11.77 -3.94 -32.44
CA VAL A 873 10.77 -3.06 -31.81
C VAL A 873 11.04 -1.60 -32.22
N GLN A 874 10.14 -1.01 -32.99
CA GLN A 874 10.23 0.38 -33.45
C GLN A 874 9.87 1.36 -32.33
N ASN A 875 10.47 2.56 -32.34
CA ASN A 875 10.07 3.66 -31.47
C ASN A 875 9.39 4.78 -32.25
N LEU A 876 8.56 5.53 -31.53
CA LEU A 876 8.06 6.83 -31.96
C LEU A 876 7.74 7.66 -30.72
N VAL A 877 8.54 8.67 -30.41
CA VAL A 877 8.23 9.60 -29.30
C VAL A 877 7.65 10.89 -29.87
N ILE A 878 6.44 11.26 -29.48
CA ILE A 878 5.78 12.52 -29.86
C ILE A 878 5.94 13.51 -28.70
N ALA A 879 6.68 14.59 -28.94
CA ALA A 879 7.04 15.55 -27.90
C ALA A 879 7.23 16.98 -28.44
N PRO A 880 7.12 18.03 -27.60
CA PRO A 880 7.28 19.43 -27.99
C PRO A 880 8.74 19.93 -28.08
N PHE A 881 9.73 19.04 -28.13
CA PHE A 881 11.17 19.36 -28.14
C PHE A 881 11.94 18.58 -29.22
N ASP A 882 13.13 19.05 -29.60
CA ASP A 882 14.02 18.41 -30.60
C ASP A 882 15.30 17.86 -29.94
N GLU A 883 16.39 18.61 -29.98
CA GLU A 883 17.69 18.25 -29.39
C GLU A 883 17.69 18.32 -27.85
N THR A 884 16.94 19.26 -27.28
CA THR A 884 16.87 19.55 -25.83
C THR A 884 15.44 19.86 -25.41
N TYR A 885 15.04 19.48 -24.20
CA TYR A 885 13.75 19.87 -23.60
C TYR A 885 13.55 21.39 -23.65
N GLU A 886 12.32 21.80 -24.00
CA GLU A 886 11.90 23.21 -23.99
C GLU A 886 11.39 23.67 -22.61
N TYR A 887 11.17 22.72 -21.69
CA TYR A 887 10.65 22.93 -20.34
C TYR A 887 11.76 22.76 -19.29
N GLY A 888 12.26 23.87 -18.75
CA GLY A 888 13.39 23.87 -17.80
C GLY A 888 13.12 23.22 -16.44
N ARG A 889 11.87 22.82 -16.16
CA ARG A 889 11.39 22.32 -14.85
C ARG A 889 11.06 20.83 -14.84
N PHE A 890 11.56 20.07 -15.81
CA PHE A 890 11.48 18.60 -15.87
C PHE A 890 11.94 17.95 -14.56
N ASN A 891 11.21 16.94 -14.02
CA ASN A 891 11.55 16.25 -12.77
C ASN A 891 12.01 17.23 -11.67
N SER A 892 11.08 18.08 -11.21
CA SER A 892 11.35 19.15 -10.24
C SER A 892 10.20 19.32 -9.25
N MET A 893 10.52 19.83 -8.05
CA MET A 893 9.52 20.37 -7.11
C MET A 893 8.79 21.58 -7.71
N LEU A 894 9.39 22.23 -8.71
CA LEU A 894 8.88 23.39 -9.43
C LEU A 894 8.10 23.04 -10.72
N ASP A 895 7.81 21.75 -10.97
CA ASP A 895 6.97 21.30 -12.11
C ASP A 895 5.48 21.57 -11.86
N LYS A 896 5.16 22.85 -11.67
CA LYS A 896 3.84 23.40 -11.34
C LYS A 896 3.67 24.78 -11.94
N ASN A 897 2.52 25.08 -12.52
CA ASN A 897 2.28 26.33 -13.25
C ASN A 897 1.23 27.24 -12.62
N THR A 898 1.36 28.55 -12.90
CA THR A 898 0.28 29.53 -12.66
C THR A 898 -0.69 29.49 -13.82
N TRP A 899 -1.83 28.83 -13.60
CA TRP A 899 -2.82 28.52 -14.64
C TRP A 899 -3.85 29.63 -14.84
N ASN A 900 -3.50 30.64 -15.63
CA ASN A 900 -4.47 31.59 -16.21
C ASN A 900 -5.23 30.95 -17.40
N ASP A 901 -6.36 31.55 -17.81
CA ASP A 901 -7.22 30.95 -18.84
C ASP A 901 -6.53 30.81 -20.21
N GLU A 902 -5.63 31.72 -20.58
CA GLU A 902 -4.87 31.65 -21.83
C GLU A 902 -3.93 30.44 -21.85
N ASN A 903 -3.11 30.27 -20.81
CA ASN A 903 -2.17 29.16 -20.66
C ASN A 903 -2.91 27.83 -20.53
N LYS A 904 -4.01 27.78 -19.77
CA LYS A 904 -4.90 26.59 -19.70
C LYS A 904 -5.36 26.19 -21.09
N ASN A 905 -5.92 27.12 -21.86
CA ASN A 905 -6.46 26.84 -23.19
C ASN A 905 -5.38 26.41 -24.18
N LYS A 906 -4.18 27.03 -24.13
CA LYS A 906 -3.02 26.60 -24.93
C LYS A 906 -2.69 25.14 -24.70
N VAL A 907 -2.49 24.73 -23.44
CA VAL A 907 -2.09 23.36 -23.08
C VAL A 907 -3.20 22.35 -23.37
N LYS A 908 -4.46 22.68 -23.06
CA LYS A 908 -5.61 21.83 -23.40
C LYS A 908 -5.72 21.54 -24.90
N LYS A 909 -5.49 22.54 -25.76
CA LYS A 909 -5.47 22.34 -27.22
C LYS A 909 -4.25 21.55 -27.72
N GLU A 910 -3.11 21.62 -27.05
CA GLU A 910 -1.96 20.76 -27.35
C GLU A 910 -2.26 19.28 -27.00
N ILE A 911 -2.86 19.05 -25.82
CA ILE A 911 -3.35 17.74 -25.38
C ILE A 911 -4.37 17.18 -26.37
N GLU A 912 -5.36 17.96 -26.79
CA GLU A 912 -6.37 17.55 -27.78
C GLU A 912 -5.74 17.12 -29.11
N ALA A 913 -4.87 17.96 -29.68
CA ALA A 913 -4.21 17.71 -30.95
C ALA A 913 -3.35 16.43 -30.91
N VAL A 914 -2.56 16.25 -29.85
CA VAL A 914 -1.75 15.04 -29.68
C VAL A 914 -2.63 13.82 -29.46
N SER A 915 -3.72 13.91 -28.70
CA SER A 915 -4.66 12.81 -28.51
C SER A 915 -5.31 12.35 -29.83
N ASN A 916 -5.71 13.29 -30.69
CA ASN A 916 -6.19 13.00 -32.04
C ASN A 916 -5.09 12.33 -32.89
N SER A 917 -3.83 12.73 -32.74
CA SER A 917 -2.69 12.11 -33.44
C SER A 917 -2.42 10.67 -32.99
N ILE A 918 -2.57 10.35 -31.69
CA ILE A 918 -2.51 8.98 -31.15
C ILE A 918 -3.61 8.13 -31.81
N LEU A 919 -4.84 8.65 -31.90
CA LEU A 919 -5.95 7.97 -32.55
C LEU A 919 -5.71 7.73 -34.04
N SER A 920 -5.19 8.72 -34.77
CA SER A 920 -4.85 8.58 -36.20
C SER A 920 -3.81 7.47 -36.44
N THR A 921 -2.79 7.43 -35.58
CA THR A 921 -1.69 6.43 -35.58
C THR A 921 -2.23 5.03 -35.27
N ALA A 922 -2.97 4.90 -34.18
CA ALA A 922 -3.57 3.65 -33.75
C ALA A 922 -4.55 3.10 -34.81
N ALA A 923 -5.35 3.98 -35.41
CA ALA A 923 -6.29 3.63 -36.48
C ALA A 923 -5.56 3.08 -37.70
N GLN A 924 -4.47 3.73 -38.11
CA GLN A 924 -3.65 3.24 -39.22
C GLN A 924 -3.07 1.85 -38.94
N TYR A 925 -2.54 1.65 -37.73
CA TYR A 925 -1.94 0.40 -37.33
C TYR A 925 -2.92 -0.78 -37.40
N VAL A 926 -4.16 -0.61 -36.92
CA VAL A 926 -5.18 -1.68 -36.95
C VAL A 926 -5.95 -1.77 -38.28
N GLY A 927 -5.70 -0.87 -39.24
CA GLY A 927 -6.42 -0.82 -40.52
C GLY A 927 -7.83 -0.21 -40.45
N LEU A 928 -8.04 0.74 -39.55
CA LEU A 928 -9.23 1.59 -39.46
C LEU A 928 -9.03 2.87 -40.30
N GLU A 929 -10.03 3.18 -41.12
CA GLU A 929 -9.97 4.34 -42.05
C GLU A 929 -10.11 5.67 -41.30
N ASN A 930 -11.18 5.82 -40.51
CA ASN A 930 -11.49 7.04 -39.76
C ASN A 930 -11.69 6.72 -38.27
N ALA A 931 -11.05 7.49 -37.40
CA ALA A 931 -11.27 7.46 -35.96
C ALA A 931 -12.13 8.66 -35.51
N THR A 932 -13.01 8.44 -34.55
CA THR A 932 -13.76 9.50 -33.87
C THR A 932 -12.79 10.37 -33.07
N LYS A 933 -12.87 11.71 -33.18
CA LYS A 933 -12.06 12.64 -32.37
C LYS A 933 -12.28 12.43 -30.87
N VAL A 934 -11.35 12.91 -30.05
CA VAL A 934 -11.47 12.89 -28.58
C VAL A 934 -12.59 13.78 -28.05
N ASP A 935 -13.03 13.47 -26.83
CA ASP A 935 -13.99 14.27 -26.06
C ASP A 935 -13.28 15.47 -25.41
N GLU A 936 -13.37 16.65 -26.04
CA GLU A 936 -12.81 17.91 -25.53
C GLU A 936 -13.24 18.20 -24.08
N LYS A 937 -14.50 17.88 -23.75
CA LYS A 937 -15.04 18.11 -22.40
C LYS A 937 -14.39 17.18 -21.37
N LEU A 938 -13.98 15.98 -21.74
CA LEU A 938 -13.21 15.11 -20.87
C LEU A 938 -11.79 15.67 -20.64
N ILE A 939 -11.15 16.22 -21.67
CA ILE A 939 -9.85 16.89 -21.53
C ILE A 939 -9.96 18.06 -20.54
N ASP A 940 -10.98 18.92 -20.69
CA ASP A 940 -11.26 20.00 -19.74
C ASP A 940 -11.38 19.49 -18.30
N ILE A 941 -12.23 18.48 -18.07
CA ILE A 941 -12.49 17.93 -16.73
C ILE A 941 -11.22 17.31 -16.14
N LEU A 942 -10.49 16.50 -16.91
CA LEU A 942 -9.24 15.88 -16.47
C LEU A 942 -8.16 16.93 -16.19
N PHE A 943 -8.09 18.00 -16.97
CA PHE A 943 -7.16 19.10 -16.72
C PHE A 943 -7.46 19.81 -15.40
N GLU A 944 -8.71 20.23 -15.15
CA GLU A 944 -9.05 20.90 -13.88
C GLU A 944 -8.89 19.96 -12.68
N CYS A 945 -9.17 18.65 -12.82
CA CYS A 945 -9.00 17.65 -11.77
C CYS A 945 -7.53 17.30 -11.49
N MET A 946 -6.77 16.88 -12.51
CA MET A 946 -5.42 16.35 -12.36
C MET A 946 -4.38 17.44 -12.17
N ILE A 947 -4.58 18.62 -12.76
CA ILE A 947 -3.64 19.73 -12.68
C ILE A 947 -4.16 20.78 -11.69
N VAL A 948 -5.18 21.57 -12.06
CA VAL A 948 -5.57 22.80 -11.35
C VAL A 948 -6.03 22.62 -9.90
N SER A 949 -6.74 21.53 -9.58
CA SER A 949 -7.21 21.25 -8.22
C SER A 949 -6.05 21.09 -7.22
N ARG A 950 -6.20 21.50 -5.96
CA ARG A 950 -5.09 21.39 -4.97
C ARG A 950 -4.77 19.94 -4.63
N ASN A 951 -5.79 19.14 -4.31
CA ASN A 951 -5.69 17.72 -4.04
C ASN A 951 -6.35 16.90 -5.15
N TRP A 952 -6.01 15.61 -5.21
CA TRP A 952 -6.63 14.66 -6.14
C TRP A 952 -8.16 14.62 -6.04
N PHE A 953 -8.69 14.53 -4.83
CA PHE A 953 -10.13 14.36 -4.60
C PHE A 953 -10.87 15.68 -4.30
N ASP A 954 -10.36 16.84 -4.73
CA ASP A 954 -11.08 18.12 -4.59
C ASP A 954 -12.15 18.31 -5.68
N CYS A 955 -11.90 17.85 -6.91
CA CYS A 955 -12.83 18.00 -8.02
C CYS A 955 -14.01 17.01 -7.95
N ASP A 956 -15.19 17.43 -8.40
CA ASP A 956 -16.42 16.61 -8.38
C ASP A 956 -16.29 15.29 -9.16
N PHE A 957 -15.60 15.31 -10.31
CA PHE A 957 -15.43 14.12 -11.16
C PHE A 957 -14.59 13.03 -10.47
N PHE A 958 -13.51 13.38 -9.74
CA PHE A 958 -12.73 12.40 -8.98
C PHE A 958 -13.36 12.06 -7.62
N LYS A 959 -14.12 12.96 -6.98
CA LYS A 959 -14.99 12.63 -5.84
C LYS A 959 -16.00 11.53 -6.23
N LYS A 960 -16.66 11.70 -7.37
CA LYS A 960 -17.58 10.70 -7.95
C LYS A 960 -16.84 9.42 -8.35
N LEU A 961 -15.70 9.50 -9.05
CA LEU A 961 -14.92 8.33 -9.44
C LEU A 961 -14.45 7.51 -8.23
N ASN A 962 -14.10 8.18 -7.13
CA ASN A 962 -13.73 7.52 -5.89
C ASN A 962 -14.90 6.68 -5.37
N GLY A 963 -16.07 7.30 -5.18
CA GLY A 963 -17.27 6.62 -4.68
C GLY A 963 -17.11 6.02 -3.27
N GLY A 964 -16.16 6.55 -2.48
CA GLY A 964 -15.80 6.01 -1.16
C GLY A 964 -14.89 4.77 -1.18
N ARG A 965 -14.30 4.40 -2.33
CA ARG A 965 -13.40 3.23 -2.43
C ARG A 965 -12.01 3.51 -1.84
N TYR A 966 -11.50 4.71 -2.04
CA TYR A 966 -10.40 5.30 -1.31
C TYR A 966 -11.00 6.04 -0.11
N GLU A 967 -11.15 5.33 1.00
CA GLU A 967 -11.34 5.97 2.29
C GLU A 967 -10.03 6.61 2.71
N PHE A 968 -10.08 7.89 3.08
CA PHE A 968 -8.94 8.61 3.65
C PHE A 968 -8.71 8.07 5.07
N ILE A 969 -7.97 6.97 5.18
CA ILE A 969 -7.43 6.50 6.46
C ILE A 969 -6.46 7.57 6.91
N GLY A 970 -6.87 8.41 7.87
CA GLY A 970 -6.14 9.59 8.34
C GLY A 970 -4.82 9.32 9.07
N GLN A 971 -4.20 8.17 8.83
CA GLN A 971 -2.92 7.72 9.37
C GLN A 971 -1.95 7.22 8.28
N THR A 972 -2.31 7.29 7.00
CA THR A 972 -1.48 6.76 5.90
C THR A 972 -1.19 7.87 4.89
N TYR A 973 -0.01 8.51 5.00
CA TYR A 973 0.56 9.48 4.05
C TYR A 973 -0.42 10.57 3.57
N SER A 974 -0.92 11.38 4.51
CA SER A 974 -1.67 12.60 4.22
C SER A 974 -0.76 13.69 3.63
N MET A 975 -0.29 13.52 2.39
CA MET A 975 0.30 14.63 1.65
C MET A 975 -0.78 15.66 1.33
N GLN A 976 -0.65 16.89 1.84
CA GLN A 976 -1.53 18.03 1.50
C GLN A 976 -1.37 18.55 0.05
N SER A 977 -0.57 17.87 -0.77
CA SER A 977 -0.28 18.25 -2.15
C SER A 977 -0.21 17.02 -3.06
N LYS A 978 -0.43 17.23 -4.36
CA LYS A 978 -0.31 16.18 -5.37
C LYS A 978 1.15 15.76 -5.56
N SER A 979 1.35 14.45 -5.65
CA SER A 979 2.63 13.82 -5.95
C SER A 979 2.49 12.86 -7.12
N THR A 980 3.51 12.80 -7.98
CA THR A 980 3.68 11.78 -9.02
C THR A 980 4.75 10.76 -8.65
N TYR A 981 5.42 10.89 -7.50
CA TYR A 981 6.47 9.96 -7.09
C TYR A 981 5.98 8.50 -7.06
N ILE A 982 6.87 7.59 -7.46
CA ILE A 982 6.63 6.14 -7.44
C ILE A 982 6.30 5.64 -6.02
N GLY A 983 7.09 6.06 -5.04
CA GLY A 983 6.93 5.71 -3.63
C GLY A 983 7.16 4.23 -3.30
N VAL A 984 7.24 3.94 -2.01
CA VAL A 984 7.10 2.59 -1.48
C VAL A 984 5.68 2.40 -0.95
N GLY A 985 5.03 1.30 -1.35
CA GLY A 985 3.67 0.98 -0.93
C GLY A 985 2.56 1.80 -1.63
N GLY A 986 1.31 1.40 -1.42
CA GLY A 986 0.12 1.90 -2.13
C GLY A 986 -0.34 3.32 -1.78
N ASN A 987 0.56 4.21 -1.32
CA ASN A 987 0.21 5.46 -0.64
C ASN A 987 -0.15 6.61 -1.60
N ASN A 988 0.62 6.84 -2.67
CA ASN A 988 0.24 7.78 -3.73
C ASN A 988 -1.10 7.39 -4.41
N PRO A 989 -2.17 8.23 -4.36
CA PRO A 989 -3.49 7.92 -4.95
C PRO A 989 -3.51 7.88 -6.48
N LEU A 990 -2.56 8.53 -7.16
CA LEU A 990 -2.56 8.72 -8.61
C LEU A 990 -2.70 7.40 -9.38
N ARG A 991 -2.00 6.35 -8.94
CA ARG A 991 -2.05 5.01 -9.55
C ARG A 991 -3.46 4.40 -9.59
N PHE A 992 -4.27 4.61 -8.53
CA PHE A 992 -5.63 4.08 -8.46
C PHE A 992 -6.59 4.93 -9.29
N ILE A 993 -6.43 6.26 -9.25
CA ILE A 993 -7.19 7.18 -10.09
C ILE A 993 -6.99 6.83 -11.57
N LEU A 994 -5.75 6.64 -12.00
CA LEU A 994 -5.44 6.25 -13.38
C LEU A 994 -5.96 4.85 -13.72
N HIS A 995 -5.86 3.88 -12.80
CA HIS A 995 -6.46 2.56 -13.01
C HIS A 995 -7.98 2.66 -13.26
N TRP A 996 -8.71 3.39 -12.41
CA TRP A 996 -10.15 3.61 -12.57
C TRP A 996 -10.50 4.42 -13.82
N LEU A 997 -9.67 5.41 -14.19
CA LEU A 997 -9.81 6.16 -15.43
C LEU A 997 -9.61 5.27 -16.66
N TYR A 998 -8.67 4.32 -16.64
CA TYR A 998 -8.52 3.35 -17.72
C TYR A 998 -9.69 2.36 -17.79
N ILE A 999 -10.22 1.87 -16.66
CA ILE A 999 -11.46 1.06 -16.64
C ILE A 999 -12.64 1.88 -17.19
N PHE A 1000 -12.76 3.16 -16.82
CA PHE A 1000 -13.79 4.06 -17.38
C PHE A 1000 -13.56 4.36 -18.86
N ALA A 1001 -12.31 4.50 -19.31
CA ALA A 1001 -11.97 4.83 -20.69
C ALA A 1001 -12.22 3.66 -21.66
N LEU A 1002 -11.73 2.47 -21.32
CA LEU A 1002 -11.74 1.28 -22.18
C LEU A 1002 -12.86 0.28 -21.83
N GLY A 1003 -13.39 0.32 -20.62
CA GLY A 1003 -14.44 -0.59 -20.16
C GLY A 1003 -15.84 -0.20 -20.61
N SER A 1004 -16.74 -1.18 -20.56
CA SER A 1004 -18.14 -1.05 -20.99
C SER A 1004 -19.07 -1.71 -19.98
N ASP A 1005 -20.19 -1.06 -19.70
CA ASP A 1005 -21.30 -1.55 -18.87
C ASP A 1005 -22.50 -2.06 -19.70
N ARG A 1006 -22.43 -1.95 -21.04
CA ARG A 1006 -23.55 -2.28 -21.96
C ARG A 1006 -24.04 -3.73 -21.82
N GLU A 1007 -23.13 -4.66 -21.58
CA GLU A 1007 -23.43 -6.11 -21.45
C GLU A 1007 -23.83 -6.51 -20.02
N THR A 1008 -23.69 -5.58 -19.06
CA THR A 1008 -23.82 -5.80 -17.61
C THR A 1008 -24.86 -4.87 -16.97
N LEU A 1009 -25.68 -4.19 -17.78
CA LEU A 1009 -26.76 -3.29 -17.32
C LEU A 1009 -27.76 -3.96 -16.36
N ASN A 1010 -27.86 -5.30 -16.38
CA ASN A 1010 -28.67 -6.10 -15.48
C ASN A 1010 -28.01 -6.35 -14.11
N VAL A 1011 -26.71 -6.14 -13.96
CA VAL A 1011 -25.96 -6.28 -12.70
C VAL A 1011 -26.24 -5.07 -11.82
N LYS A 1012 -26.77 -5.29 -10.60
CA LYS A 1012 -27.22 -4.22 -9.69
C LYS A 1012 -26.43 -4.07 -8.40
N ASP A 1013 -25.46 -4.94 -8.17
CA ASP A 1013 -24.62 -4.94 -6.96
C ASP A 1013 -23.20 -5.43 -7.26
N GLY A 1014 -22.27 -5.07 -6.38
CA GLY A 1014 -20.86 -5.40 -6.54
C GLY A 1014 -20.52 -6.89 -6.42
N LYS A 1015 -21.28 -7.69 -5.65
CA LYS A 1015 -21.01 -9.13 -5.52
C LYS A 1015 -21.36 -9.84 -6.82
N SER A 1016 -22.55 -9.57 -7.37
CA SER A 1016 -22.95 -10.05 -8.69
C SER A 1016 -21.98 -9.62 -9.80
N CYS A 1017 -21.38 -8.43 -9.70
CA CYS A 1017 -20.33 -7.99 -10.61
C CYS A 1017 -19.06 -8.83 -10.48
N MET A 1018 -18.56 -9.02 -9.26
CA MET A 1018 -17.36 -9.82 -8.99
C MET A 1018 -17.52 -11.28 -9.46
N HIS A 1019 -18.69 -11.89 -9.27
CA HIS A 1019 -18.96 -13.28 -9.70
C HIS A 1019 -18.76 -13.50 -11.21
N LEU A 1020 -18.88 -12.46 -12.05
CA LEU A 1020 -18.62 -12.57 -13.49
C LEU A 1020 -17.14 -12.86 -13.82
N SER A 1021 -16.23 -12.59 -12.88
CA SER A 1021 -14.79 -12.86 -13.01
C SER A 1021 -14.39 -14.29 -12.60
N GLU A 1022 -15.28 -15.07 -11.96
CA GLU A 1022 -14.93 -16.38 -11.38
C GLU A 1022 -14.50 -17.42 -12.43
N ASN A 1023 -15.02 -17.31 -13.65
CA ASN A 1023 -14.85 -18.31 -14.71
C ASN A 1023 -13.91 -17.87 -15.84
N GLN A 1024 -13.43 -16.62 -15.84
CA GLN A 1024 -12.47 -16.11 -16.83
C GLN A 1024 -11.66 -14.91 -16.31
N ALA A 1025 -10.39 -14.85 -16.71
CA ALA A 1025 -9.42 -13.80 -16.40
C ALA A 1025 -8.93 -13.08 -17.68
N VAL A 1026 -9.78 -13.01 -18.72
CA VAL A 1026 -9.58 -12.19 -19.93
C VAL A 1026 -10.06 -10.75 -19.68
N TYR A 1027 -11.20 -10.58 -19.00
CA TYR A 1027 -11.78 -9.30 -18.61
C TYR A 1027 -11.95 -9.22 -17.09
N SER A 1028 -11.67 -8.06 -16.50
CA SER A 1028 -12.13 -7.71 -15.16
C SER A 1028 -13.58 -7.23 -15.21
N TYR A 1029 -14.30 -7.40 -14.10
CA TYR A 1029 -15.63 -6.84 -13.89
C TYR A 1029 -15.61 -5.97 -12.63
N ASP A 1030 -15.46 -4.67 -12.85
CA ASP A 1030 -15.19 -3.69 -11.82
C ASP A 1030 -16.47 -2.94 -11.44
N TRP A 1031 -16.92 -3.12 -10.21
CA TRP A 1031 -18.05 -2.35 -9.67
C TRP A 1031 -17.58 -0.94 -9.29
N GLN A 1032 -17.83 0.02 -10.17
CA GLN A 1032 -17.36 1.39 -10.00
C GLN A 1032 -18.41 2.44 -10.38
N PRO A 1033 -18.37 3.64 -9.78
CA PRO A 1033 -19.21 4.76 -10.16
C PRO A 1033 -18.81 5.30 -11.53
N ASN A 1034 -19.80 5.61 -12.37
CA ASN A 1034 -19.58 6.45 -13.55
C ASN A 1034 -19.22 7.86 -13.06
N PRO A 1035 -18.05 8.42 -13.41
CA PRO A 1035 -17.55 9.65 -12.82
C PRO A 1035 -18.32 10.92 -13.24
N TYR A 1036 -19.14 10.86 -14.29
CA TYR A 1036 -20.07 11.95 -14.62
C TYR A 1036 -21.29 11.99 -13.68
N THR A 1037 -21.88 10.82 -13.39
CA THR A 1037 -23.18 10.72 -12.70
C THR A 1037 -23.09 10.32 -11.22
N GLY A 1038 -21.99 9.69 -10.80
CA GLY A 1038 -21.84 9.05 -9.48
C GLY A 1038 -22.56 7.70 -9.35
N ASN A 1039 -23.32 7.26 -10.36
CA ASN A 1039 -24.05 5.99 -10.30
C ASN A 1039 -23.09 4.81 -10.52
N PHE A 1040 -23.14 3.82 -9.62
CA PHE A 1040 -22.39 2.57 -9.76
C PHE A 1040 -22.90 1.73 -10.92
N SER A 1041 -21.96 1.08 -11.61
CA SER A 1041 -22.22 0.11 -12.68
C SER A 1041 -21.08 -0.91 -12.74
N CYS A 1042 -21.35 -2.07 -13.34
CA CYS A 1042 -20.37 -3.15 -13.45
C CYS A 1042 -19.60 -3.00 -14.76
N TYR A 1043 -18.41 -2.42 -14.74
CA TYR A 1043 -17.62 -2.20 -15.95
C TYR A 1043 -16.85 -3.47 -16.32
N ARG A 1044 -17.13 -4.03 -17.50
CA ARG A 1044 -16.31 -5.07 -18.12
C ARG A 1044 -15.13 -4.41 -18.85
N SER A 1045 -13.89 -4.72 -18.46
CA SER A 1045 -12.69 -4.16 -19.10
C SER A 1045 -11.59 -5.20 -19.28
N SER A 1046 -10.60 -4.97 -20.15
CA SER A 1046 -9.35 -5.75 -20.16
C SER A 1046 -8.17 -4.87 -19.72
N VAL A 1047 -8.40 -4.15 -18.62
CA VAL A 1047 -7.37 -3.38 -17.91
C VAL A 1047 -6.69 -4.28 -16.88
N ARG A 1048 -5.37 -4.14 -16.72
CA ARG A 1048 -4.56 -4.80 -15.70
C ARG A 1048 -3.80 -3.76 -14.90
N PHE A 1049 -3.66 -4.02 -13.61
CA PHE A 1049 -3.03 -3.14 -12.64
C PHE A 1049 -2.03 -3.99 -11.85
N ASN A 1050 -0.77 -3.92 -12.25
CA ASN A 1050 0.25 -4.84 -11.79
C ASN A 1050 1.27 -4.09 -10.93
N GLN A 1051 1.37 -4.48 -9.66
CA GLN A 1051 2.48 -4.10 -8.79
C GLN A 1051 3.76 -4.77 -9.31
N LEU A 1052 4.79 -3.97 -9.62
CA LEU A 1052 6.04 -4.42 -10.24
C LEU A 1052 7.21 -3.65 -9.62
N GLN A 1053 8.27 -4.38 -9.28
CA GLN A 1053 9.56 -3.81 -8.86
C GLN A 1053 10.62 -4.12 -9.92
N SER A 1054 11.87 -3.65 -9.71
CA SER A 1054 12.92 -3.96 -10.67
C SER A 1054 13.34 -5.44 -10.60
N PRO A 1055 13.50 -6.14 -11.75
CA PRO A 1055 13.97 -7.53 -11.77
C PRO A 1055 15.34 -7.75 -11.13
N ALA A 1056 16.11 -6.69 -10.88
CA ALA A 1056 17.35 -6.76 -10.09
C ALA A 1056 17.17 -7.35 -8.68
N PHE A 1057 15.95 -7.25 -8.12
CA PHE A 1057 15.61 -7.77 -6.79
C PHE A 1057 14.84 -9.11 -6.84
N ASP A 1058 14.34 -9.50 -8.02
CA ASP A 1058 13.58 -10.74 -8.23
C ASP A 1058 14.47 -11.89 -8.75
N ILE A 1059 15.53 -11.57 -9.50
CA ILE A 1059 16.43 -12.56 -10.11
C ILE A 1059 17.42 -13.08 -9.06
N GLU A 1060 17.32 -14.38 -8.73
CA GLU A 1060 18.26 -15.04 -7.82
C GLU A 1060 19.72 -14.90 -8.31
N GLY A 1061 20.60 -14.44 -7.42
CA GLY A 1061 22.01 -14.22 -7.73
C GLY A 1061 22.33 -12.98 -8.58
N TYR A 1062 21.37 -12.08 -8.83
CA TYR A 1062 21.63 -10.83 -9.55
C TYR A 1062 22.62 -9.93 -8.79
N SER A 1063 23.67 -9.47 -9.47
CA SER A 1063 24.66 -8.58 -8.87
C SER A 1063 24.18 -7.13 -8.90
N ILE A 1064 23.48 -6.71 -7.84
CA ILE A 1064 22.96 -5.34 -7.65
C ILE A 1064 24.04 -4.27 -7.94
N LYS A 1065 25.28 -4.49 -7.47
CA LYS A 1065 26.37 -3.52 -7.66
C LYS A 1065 26.97 -3.49 -9.08
N ASN A 1066 27.09 -4.65 -9.74
CA ASN A 1066 27.90 -4.77 -10.96
C ASN A 1066 27.06 -4.91 -12.25
N ASN A 1067 25.81 -5.35 -12.16
CA ASN A 1067 24.94 -5.55 -13.31
C ASN A 1067 24.01 -4.35 -13.50
N ARG A 1068 24.17 -3.66 -14.64
CA ARG A 1068 23.41 -2.45 -15.03
C ARG A 1068 22.28 -2.75 -16.03
N THR A 1069 21.79 -3.98 -16.07
CA THR A 1069 20.71 -4.37 -16.99
C THR A 1069 19.36 -3.81 -16.52
N TYR A 1070 19.11 -3.94 -15.21
CA TYR A 1070 17.91 -3.52 -14.52
C TYR A 1070 18.23 -2.46 -13.45
N SER A 1071 17.25 -1.61 -13.15
CA SER A 1071 17.28 -0.61 -12.09
C SER A 1071 17.62 -1.21 -10.72
N THR A 1072 18.27 -0.43 -9.85
CA THR A 1072 18.68 -0.89 -8.52
C THR A 1072 18.30 0.09 -7.42
N TRP A 1073 17.33 0.97 -7.67
CA TRP A 1073 16.91 1.99 -6.72
C TRP A 1073 16.16 1.40 -5.51
N THR A 1074 16.60 1.80 -4.32
CA THR A 1074 15.95 1.50 -3.03
C THR A 1074 15.77 2.77 -2.22
N GLU A 1075 14.71 2.82 -1.44
CA GLU A 1075 14.38 3.91 -0.51
C GLU A 1075 14.73 3.50 0.93
N SER A 1076 15.35 4.40 1.70
CA SER A 1076 15.56 4.16 3.14
C SER A 1076 14.23 4.06 3.87
N VAL A 1077 14.12 3.16 4.84
CA VAL A 1077 13.14 3.36 5.92
C VAL A 1077 13.60 4.56 6.75
N TYR A 1078 12.69 5.47 7.10
CA TYR A 1078 13.02 6.70 7.82
C TYR A 1078 11.96 7.07 8.87
N THR A 1079 12.33 7.92 9.82
CA THR A 1079 11.41 8.57 10.76
C THR A 1079 11.68 10.08 10.81
N ILE A 1080 10.63 10.87 11.01
CA ILE A 1080 10.68 12.34 11.11
C ILE A 1080 10.07 12.83 12.42
N ASP A 1081 10.70 13.83 13.02
CA ASP A 1081 10.15 14.62 14.12
C ASP A 1081 9.34 15.82 13.59
N SER A 1082 8.55 16.46 14.45
CA SER A 1082 8.06 17.82 14.20
C SER A 1082 9.19 18.85 14.26
N ILE A 1083 9.06 19.94 13.50
CA ILE A 1083 9.89 21.13 13.71
C ILE A 1083 9.53 21.70 15.09
N LYS A 1084 10.54 22.02 15.89
CA LYS A 1084 10.39 22.71 17.18
C LYS A 1084 11.11 24.06 17.08
N LEU A 1085 10.38 25.16 17.23
CA LEU A 1085 10.94 26.50 17.35
C LEU A 1085 11.07 26.86 18.83
N PHE A 1086 12.19 27.46 19.20
CA PHE A 1086 12.53 27.80 20.58
C PHE A 1086 13.39 29.06 20.63
N ILE A 1087 13.55 29.65 21.81
CA ILE A 1087 14.44 30.78 22.04
C ILE A 1087 15.80 30.26 22.52
N MET A 1088 16.88 30.78 21.92
CA MET A 1088 18.26 30.49 22.29
C MET A 1088 18.82 31.66 23.10
N GLU A 1089 19.20 31.40 24.34
CA GLU A 1089 19.99 32.33 25.16
C GLU A 1089 21.49 32.09 24.96
N ASP A 1090 22.29 33.04 25.43
CA ASP A 1090 23.75 32.90 25.47
C ASP A 1090 24.14 31.71 26.35
N SER A 1091 25.07 30.87 25.88
CA SER A 1091 25.64 29.76 26.66
C SER A 1091 26.27 30.23 27.98
N SER A 1092 26.68 31.50 28.10
CA SER A 1092 27.11 32.07 29.38
C SER A 1092 26.01 32.01 30.45
N PHE A 1093 24.74 32.15 30.08
CA PHE A 1093 23.59 32.03 30.98
C PHE A 1093 23.46 30.61 31.54
N ASP A 1094 23.58 29.58 30.70
CA ASP A 1094 23.54 28.17 31.13
C ASP A 1094 24.66 27.86 32.13
N TYR A 1095 25.88 28.35 31.87
CA TYR A 1095 26.99 28.21 32.82
C TYR A 1095 26.75 28.95 34.13
N ILE A 1096 26.20 30.18 34.09
CA ILE A 1096 25.84 30.94 35.30
C ILE A 1096 24.77 30.21 36.10
N MET A 1097 23.72 29.70 35.46
CA MET A 1097 22.63 28.96 36.11
C MET A 1097 23.12 27.63 36.69
N LEU A 1098 23.99 26.90 35.99
CA LEU A 1098 24.63 25.68 36.50
C LEU A 1098 25.52 25.97 37.72
N ILE A 1099 26.35 27.02 37.66
CA ILE A 1099 27.20 27.45 38.78
C ILE A 1099 26.35 27.87 39.98
N LEU A 1100 25.26 28.63 39.76
CA LEU A 1100 24.31 29.01 40.80
C LEU A 1100 23.64 27.78 41.43
N ALA A 1101 23.18 26.83 40.61
CA ALA A 1101 22.58 25.59 41.09
C ALA A 1101 23.55 24.75 41.93
N ILE A 1102 24.80 24.60 41.47
CA ILE A 1102 25.87 23.91 42.22
C ILE A 1102 26.17 24.65 43.53
N PHE A 1103 26.24 25.98 43.51
CA PHE A 1103 26.46 26.79 44.70
C PHE A 1103 25.34 26.62 45.74
N VAL A 1104 24.08 26.72 45.31
CA VAL A 1104 22.90 26.51 46.18
C VAL A 1104 22.84 25.08 46.72
N PHE A 1105 23.19 24.08 45.90
CA PHE A 1105 23.26 22.68 46.32
C PHE A 1105 24.37 22.42 47.36
N ILE A 1106 25.55 23.02 47.18
CA ILE A 1106 26.62 22.95 48.18
C ILE A 1106 26.20 23.68 49.47
N LEU A 1107 25.55 24.84 49.37
CA LEU A 1107 25.10 25.62 50.52
C LEU A 1107 23.96 24.93 51.29
N SER A 1108 23.08 24.17 50.61
CA SER A 1108 22.07 23.35 51.27
C SER A 1108 22.69 22.16 52.00
N ILE A 1109 23.69 21.48 51.42
CA ILE A 1109 24.47 20.44 52.12
C ILE A 1109 25.16 21.02 53.37
N PHE A 1110 25.81 22.18 53.28
CA PHE A 1110 26.44 22.82 54.44
C PHE A 1110 25.44 23.23 55.52
N SER A 1111 24.25 23.67 55.13
CA SER A 1111 23.17 24.02 56.06
C SER A 1111 22.62 22.77 56.77
N ILE A 1112 22.28 21.72 56.01
CA ILE A 1112 21.73 20.47 56.55
C ILE A 1112 22.75 19.74 57.42
N THR A 1113 24.03 19.66 57.01
CA THR A 1113 25.09 19.01 57.82
C THR A 1113 25.50 19.80 59.07
N ARG A 1114 25.08 21.06 59.20
CA ARG A 1114 25.21 21.85 60.44
C ARG A 1114 24.03 21.67 61.39
N CYS A 1115 22.89 21.16 60.93
CA CYS A 1115 21.79 20.70 61.78
C CYS A 1115 22.08 19.28 62.29
N LYS A 1116 22.32 19.13 63.59
CA LYS A 1116 22.36 17.82 64.26
C LYS A 1116 20.94 17.37 64.62
N GLU A 1117 20.78 16.09 65.00
CA GLU A 1117 19.53 15.58 65.60
C GLU A 1117 19.09 16.43 66.79
N ASP A 1118 20.04 16.90 67.60
CA ASP A 1118 19.89 17.85 68.70
C ASP A 1118 19.15 19.16 68.34
N THR A 1119 19.03 19.51 67.05
CA THR A 1119 18.39 20.75 66.56
C THR A 1119 16.90 20.59 66.26
N PHE A 1120 16.38 19.36 66.26
CA PHE A 1120 14.98 19.03 65.92
C PHE A 1120 14.16 18.52 67.11
N ILE A 1121 14.76 18.40 68.29
CA ILE A 1121 14.01 18.17 69.53
C ILE A 1121 13.33 19.50 69.89
N ILE A 1122 12.04 19.62 69.56
CA ILE A 1122 11.16 20.59 70.20
C ILE A 1122 10.94 20.07 71.62
N ASP A 1123 11.47 20.81 72.59
CA ASP A 1123 11.61 20.41 73.99
C ASP A 1123 10.29 20.50 74.80
N GLU A 1124 9.15 20.28 74.14
CA GLU A 1124 7.81 20.30 74.74
C GLU A 1124 7.47 18.99 75.48
N GLY A 1125 8.22 17.91 75.22
CA GLY A 1125 8.00 16.60 75.83
C GLY A 1125 8.64 16.42 77.22
N GLU A 1126 9.81 17.03 77.47
CA GLU A 1126 10.58 16.74 78.69
C GLU A 1126 10.05 17.49 79.92
N GLN A 1127 9.47 18.69 79.77
CA GLN A 1127 8.82 19.40 80.87
C GLN A 1127 7.52 18.76 81.38
N LEU A 1128 6.81 18.00 80.54
CA LEU A 1128 5.57 17.30 80.94
C LEU A 1128 5.84 15.96 81.65
N ALA A 1129 7.05 15.41 81.52
CA ALA A 1129 7.46 14.20 82.23
C ALA A 1129 7.91 14.49 83.68
N GLU A 1130 8.44 15.67 83.97
CA GLU A 1130 8.82 16.07 85.33
C GLU A 1130 7.64 16.48 86.23
N SER A 1131 6.47 16.80 85.66
CA SER A 1131 5.29 17.25 86.44
C SER A 1131 4.42 16.11 86.99
N GLY A 1132 4.63 14.87 86.57
CA GLY A 1132 4.05 13.67 87.20
C GLY A 1132 2.54 13.47 87.03
N GLU A 1133 1.91 14.10 86.03
CA GLU A 1133 0.52 13.78 85.65
C GLU A 1133 0.48 12.54 84.74
N PRO A 1134 -0.40 11.55 85.01
CA PRO A 1134 -0.52 10.35 84.19
C PRO A 1134 -1.33 10.60 82.91
N LEU A 1135 -0.89 9.98 81.81
CA LEU A 1135 -1.70 9.68 80.62
C LEU A 1135 -2.53 8.41 80.84
#